data_AF-A0A2V4C974-F1
#
_entry.id   AF-A0A2V4C974-F1
#
_cell.length_a   1.000
_cell.length_b   1.000
_cell.length_c   1.000
_cell.angle_alpha   90.00
_cell.angle_beta   90.00
_cell.angle_gamma   90.00
#
_symmetry.space_group_name_H-M   'P 1'
#
loop_
_entity.id
_entity.type
_entity.pdbx_description
1 polymer ?
#
loop_
_entity_poly.entity_id
_entity_poly.type
_entity_poly.pdbx_seq_one_letter_code
_entity_poly.pdbx_strand_id
1 'polypeptide(L)'
;MKLIKQIKLFYKEGNSDKVYEIDLCAIDANNYVVNFRYGRRGTVLKEGTKTPEYVSAEKAQVIFDKLENEKKAKGYASEIETLIDLPSLESIEPDSKNGVILQRLEDAVTGRQTFNTEWKTSRVIWKAGLLNIQEAIPYIIKLASKGDDLQTYSAIWALIKLKAVAGKEVFKSNAFQGRQKEYIKNLAHEGVLEILKEAELQQHIESLLETIPQEAKYYIDKKDFDALIHFLKEELENNAITYLTTLYLVSKFDAKLHEIVVFLLEAVPFKPPYFKHVRAIYKLAHLRNDAEAIAVLAYRFENENPMFTRTVSLESDYANSQFIFSLNERVNIGKELRSKDSKIAFSNFTKLYFQKNSLTFLKEMHATEDAKKYLKFAVSILSKYTEDDYTKADKSPVNMYGQYNYNDKRYYYTVIDYPECSNLALLSTILFGNDKTRILNSKMKFILGQEVFSSKNYYYSENDPTRIIDRKPTQQTNRNTNQSSSSVLDVAKKAFATFFGKKEEKKTQSLIVSLEEKPIQNDNQDRLELFPEHWDAFPEAYIQLIMEAQMNIIHEFAYNNLKVRSDFNTLINRFDETSILNLLNSDFAIPNYLGFETIRLKNDTLVSQAGFVANVLNSKTEVARNWAKKQIESNTALFLNDIEAVVKIFFNEIPGLKNWIKNTLENFVFTEDKAKVITGKVIIELLLLEESTANNTLAALAINRLKTIATSHLEQLSWDIVARLIASDLKTNNLLASSILILKSKKVASQEIPFSLIALFLQDDNFEIRQNGILLLHQYQEDYLLANTETLLELLQNEYSDVITAVLDRIVQLGKSNSGILDAALRSNVYALIRKEKFGGAHIIFKKFTLEQTAIQWNTALNPRDIIKLIYANYRESQLTGYEILKQYSRTSEFTILQIIALANHEILAVRQWSWNYFIANKERIRTERNNALTLLETTWDDTRAFAFHFFKTEFVETDWDLECLISIADSVLPAVEQFGKEMITQHFNPEDGITYLTKLSQHPSVNMQLFVTNYLNTYAVDNLPKLKELTFYFRSVLTRVHKARIAKQRIFQFLHQEGKKNEEAALFVTEIMNDISATVAIQDKASCITILTDLKTLYPQLHTHLILKN
;
A
#
# COMPACT_ATOMS: atom_id res chain seq x y z
N MET A 1 28.55 5.09 -49.29
CA MET A 1 29.42 5.49 -48.17
C MET A 1 28.87 6.76 -47.54
N LYS A 2 28.41 6.71 -46.29
CA LYS A 2 27.87 7.83 -45.51
C LYS A 2 28.88 8.21 -44.43
N LEU A 3 29.27 9.48 -44.35
CA LEU A 3 30.12 9.99 -43.27
C LEU A 3 29.31 9.99 -41.96
N ILE A 4 29.85 9.38 -40.92
CA ILE A 4 29.23 9.29 -39.59
C ILE A 4 29.89 10.26 -38.61
N LYS A 5 31.22 10.34 -38.64
CA LYS A 5 32.00 11.22 -37.75
C LYS A 5 33.28 11.65 -38.46
N GLN A 6 33.62 12.93 -38.41
CA GLN A 6 34.89 13.46 -38.89
C GLN A 6 35.55 14.29 -37.77
N ILE A 7 36.88 14.18 -37.63
CA ILE A 7 37.66 15.11 -36.81
C ILE A 7 38.89 15.59 -37.56
N LYS A 8 39.21 16.88 -37.41
CA LYS A 8 40.42 17.51 -37.96
C LYS A 8 41.32 17.93 -36.81
N LEU A 9 42.56 17.45 -36.84
CA LEU A 9 43.57 17.72 -35.83
C LEU A 9 44.74 18.49 -36.47
N PHE A 10 45.27 19.47 -35.74
CA PHE A 10 46.30 20.39 -36.20
C PHE A 10 47.53 20.26 -35.32
N TYR A 11 48.70 20.32 -35.95
CA TYR A 11 49.97 20.34 -35.24
C TYR A 11 50.80 21.51 -35.76
N LYS A 12 51.12 22.44 -34.86
CA LYS A 12 51.90 23.63 -35.16
C LYS A 12 53.09 23.74 -34.20
N GLU A 13 54.29 23.50 -34.70
CA GLU A 13 55.54 23.63 -33.93
C GLU A 13 56.66 24.11 -34.86
N GLY A 14 57.25 25.28 -34.56
CA GLY A 14 58.21 25.95 -35.45
C GLY A 14 57.63 26.21 -36.86
N ASN A 15 58.35 25.78 -37.89
CA ASN A 15 57.92 25.87 -39.30
C ASN A 15 56.97 24.73 -39.74
N SER A 16 56.63 23.79 -38.84
CA SER A 16 55.73 22.69 -39.15
C SER A 16 54.27 23.10 -38.92
N ASP A 17 53.45 23.00 -39.96
CA ASP A 17 51.99 23.23 -39.92
C ASP A 17 51.27 22.04 -40.58
N LYS A 18 50.86 21.05 -39.78
CA LYS A 18 50.32 19.77 -40.26
C LYS A 18 48.85 19.63 -39.90
N VAL A 19 48.09 19.04 -40.81
CA VAL A 19 46.69 18.64 -40.61
C VAL A 19 46.59 17.11 -40.65
N TYR A 20 45.76 16.55 -39.78
CA TYR A 20 45.38 15.14 -39.75
C TYR A 20 43.86 15.04 -39.63
N GLU A 21 43.20 14.55 -40.68
CA GLU A 21 41.76 14.31 -40.72
C GLU A 21 41.50 12.82 -40.48
N ILE A 22 40.47 12.48 -39.70
CA ILE A 22 40.01 11.12 -39.49
C ILE A 22 38.51 11.07 -39.79
N ASP A 23 38.11 10.15 -40.66
CA ASP A 23 36.73 9.93 -41.09
C ASP A 23 36.27 8.53 -40.65
N LEU A 24 35.16 8.45 -39.93
CA LEU A 24 34.42 7.20 -39.72
C LEU A 24 33.22 7.21 -40.67
N CYS A 25 33.18 6.24 -41.57
CA CYS A 25 32.17 6.15 -42.62
C CYS A 25 31.45 4.79 -42.58
N ALA A 26 30.14 4.82 -42.75
CA ALA A 26 29.31 3.64 -42.98
C ALA A 26 29.28 3.30 -44.47
N ILE A 27 29.49 2.03 -44.82
CA ILE A 27 29.31 1.51 -46.17
C ILE A 27 27.88 1.02 -46.34
N ASP A 28 27.39 0.24 -45.37
CA ASP A 28 26.01 -0.22 -45.20
C ASP A 28 25.68 -0.35 -43.69
N ALA A 29 24.58 -1.03 -43.34
CA ALA A 29 24.13 -1.18 -41.95
C ALA A 29 25.15 -1.86 -41.02
N ASN A 30 25.96 -2.79 -41.55
CA ASN A 30 26.86 -3.64 -40.76
C ASN A 30 28.35 -3.34 -41.02
N ASN A 31 28.67 -2.66 -42.13
CA ASN A 31 30.04 -2.46 -42.58
C ASN A 31 30.50 -0.99 -42.45
N TYR A 32 31.58 -0.77 -41.70
CA TYR A 32 32.17 0.54 -41.44
C TYR A 32 33.66 0.57 -41.78
N VAL A 33 34.16 1.75 -42.12
CA VAL A 33 35.57 2.01 -42.44
C VAL A 33 36.05 3.27 -41.73
N VAL A 34 37.31 3.27 -41.26
CA VAL A 34 37.98 4.44 -40.68
C VAL A 34 39.09 4.89 -41.61
N ASN A 35 38.87 6.01 -42.30
CA ASN A 35 39.83 6.64 -43.18
C ASN A 35 40.58 7.76 -42.46
N PHE A 36 41.76 8.11 -42.96
CA PHE A 36 42.51 9.26 -42.49
C PHE A 36 43.19 9.98 -43.64
N ARG A 37 43.38 11.29 -43.48
CA ARG A 37 44.15 12.13 -44.42
C ARG A 37 45.16 12.96 -43.64
N TYR A 38 46.36 13.14 -44.17
CA TYR A 38 47.38 13.93 -43.48
C TYR A 38 48.33 14.65 -44.42
N GLY A 39 48.82 15.80 -44.01
CA GLY A 39 49.71 16.62 -44.83
C GLY A 39 49.99 17.98 -44.21
N ARG A 40 50.64 18.86 -44.97
CA ARG A 40 50.82 20.27 -44.58
C ARG A 40 49.50 21.00 -44.81
N ARG A 41 49.11 21.89 -43.88
CA ARG A 41 47.88 22.68 -44.03
C ARG A 41 47.92 23.48 -45.34
N GLY A 42 46.81 23.45 -46.09
CA GLY A 42 46.70 24.10 -47.41
C GLY A 42 47.32 23.35 -48.59
N THR A 43 47.86 22.15 -48.38
CA THR A 43 48.39 21.28 -49.46
C THR A 43 47.50 20.05 -49.68
N VAL A 44 47.68 19.36 -50.81
CA VAL A 44 46.98 18.10 -51.09
C VAL A 44 47.37 17.06 -50.03
N LEU A 45 46.37 16.60 -49.25
CA LEU A 45 46.58 15.66 -48.15
C LEU A 45 46.77 14.23 -48.67
N LYS A 46 47.70 13.47 -48.07
CA LYS A 46 47.86 12.04 -48.33
C LYS A 46 46.78 11.27 -47.59
N GLU A 47 46.02 10.46 -48.31
CA GLU A 47 44.95 9.65 -47.75
C GLU A 47 45.36 8.19 -47.49
N GLY A 48 44.69 7.55 -46.55
CA GLY A 48 44.84 6.13 -46.23
C GLY A 48 43.66 5.61 -45.41
N THR A 49 43.59 4.29 -45.24
CA THR A 49 42.60 3.63 -44.38
C THR A 49 43.27 2.94 -43.19
N LYS A 50 42.68 3.04 -42.00
CA LYS A 50 43.09 2.26 -40.81
C LYS A 50 42.38 0.92 -40.71
N THR A 51 41.34 0.70 -41.52
CA THR A 51 40.59 -0.55 -41.60
C THR A 51 40.69 -1.06 -43.03
N PRO A 52 41.69 -1.92 -43.33
CA PRO A 52 41.87 -2.51 -44.66
C PRO A 52 40.66 -3.36 -45.09
N GLU A 53 39.95 -3.94 -44.12
CA GLU A 53 38.68 -4.64 -44.28
C GLU A 53 37.57 -3.90 -43.52
N TYR A 54 36.32 -4.11 -43.93
CA TYR A 54 35.17 -3.53 -43.24
C TYR A 54 35.00 -4.14 -41.85
N VAL A 55 34.64 -3.29 -40.87
CA VAL A 55 34.46 -3.69 -39.47
C VAL A 55 33.08 -3.29 -38.96
N SER A 56 32.65 -3.87 -37.83
CA SER A 56 31.43 -3.46 -37.14
C SER A 56 31.52 -2.02 -36.63
N ALA A 57 30.36 -1.38 -36.39
CA ALA A 57 30.27 -0.02 -35.87
C ALA A 57 31.09 0.18 -34.59
N GLU A 58 31.00 -0.75 -33.63
CA GLU A 58 31.74 -0.70 -32.37
C GLU A 58 33.26 -0.74 -32.58
N LYS A 59 33.72 -1.65 -33.45
CA LYS A 59 35.15 -1.80 -33.75
C LYS A 59 35.69 -0.60 -34.54
N ALA A 60 34.90 -0.04 -35.47
CA ALA A 60 35.24 1.21 -36.15
C ALA A 60 35.38 2.37 -35.16
N GLN A 61 34.44 2.51 -34.21
CA GLN A 61 34.51 3.56 -33.18
C GLN A 61 35.75 3.41 -32.30
N VAL A 62 36.12 2.17 -31.92
CA VAL A 62 37.36 1.90 -31.16
C VAL A 62 38.60 2.30 -31.93
N ILE A 63 38.68 1.99 -33.22
CA ILE A 63 39.83 2.34 -34.07
C ILE A 63 39.91 3.85 -34.27
N PHE A 64 38.77 4.52 -34.49
CA PHE A 64 38.68 5.97 -34.58
C PHE A 64 39.18 6.65 -33.30
N ASP A 65 38.63 6.29 -32.14
CA ASP A 65 38.99 6.89 -30.85
C ASP A 65 40.47 6.64 -30.51
N LYS A 66 40.99 5.45 -30.83
CA LYS A 66 42.41 5.11 -30.62
C LYS A 66 43.31 5.97 -31.50
N LEU A 67 42.95 6.17 -32.77
CA LEU A 67 43.72 7.00 -33.70
C LEU A 67 43.70 8.47 -33.27
N GLU A 68 42.55 8.98 -32.85
CA GLU A 68 42.41 10.34 -32.31
C GLU A 68 43.32 10.55 -31.09
N ASN A 69 43.25 9.66 -30.10
CA ASN A 69 44.07 9.75 -28.89
C ASN A 69 45.57 9.61 -29.20
N GLU A 70 45.96 8.73 -30.12
CA GLU A 70 47.35 8.59 -30.56
C GLU A 70 47.89 9.90 -31.15
N LYS A 71 47.07 10.63 -31.93
CA LYS A 71 47.47 11.91 -32.52
C LYS A 71 47.50 13.02 -31.49
N LYS A 72 46.52 13.07 -30.59
CA LYS A 72 46.51 14.02 -29.46
C LYS A 72 47.74 13.85 -28.56
N ALA A 73 48.13 12.62 -28.25
CA ALA A 73 49.36 12.32 -27.52
C ALA A 73 50.64 12.77 -28.26
N LYS A 74 50.61 12.85 -29.59
CA LYS A 74 51.71 13.34 -30.44
C LYS A 74 51.70 14.86 -30.63
N GLY A 75 50.94 15.59 -29.83
CA GLY A 75 50.90 17.05 -29.83
C GLY A 75 49.93 17.66 -30.86
N TYR A 76 49.12 16.84 -31.54
CA TYR A 76 48.05 17.38 -32.39
C TYR A 76 46.91 17.87 -31.51
N ALA A 77 46.44 19.10 -31.72
CA ALA A 77 45.31 19.68 -31.01
C ALA A 77 44.14 19.89 -31.97
N SER A 78 42.94 20.07 -31.41
CA SER A 78 41.80 20.57 -32.19
C SER A 78 42.07 22.00 -32.67
N GLU A 79 41.40 22.43 -33.74
CA GLU A 79 41.54 23.79 -34.30
C GLU A 79 41.41 24.88 -33.23
N ILE A 80 40.52 24.66 -32.27
CA ILE A 80 40.16 25.58 -31.20
C ILE A 80 41.30 25.71 -30.17
N GLU A 81 41.93 24.60 -29.79
CA GLU A 81 43.07 24.61 -28.87
C GLU A 81 44.29 25.33 -29.47
N THR A 82 44.43 25.31 -30.80
CA THR A 82 45.49 26.01 -31.53
C THR A 82 45.20 27.49 -31.84
N LEU A 83 43.93 27.91 -31.90
CA LEU A 83 43.53 29.28 -32.27
C LEU A 83 43.31 30.22 -31.08
N ILE A 84 43.20 29.69 -29.87
CA ILE A 84 43.03 30.53 -28.67
C ILE A 84 44.38 31.07 -28.22
N ASP A 85 44.60 32.37 -28.39
CA ASP A 85 45.75 33.07 -27.82
C ASP A 85 45.62 33.13 -26.29
N LEU A 86 46.73 32.88 -25.60
CA LEU A 86 46.79 33.06 -24.15
C LEU A 86 46.92 34.54 -23.83
N PRO A 87 46.20 35.07 -22.84
CA PRO A 87 46.34 36.46 -22.44
C PRO A 87 47.73 36.68 -21.84
N SER A 88 48.38 37.80 -22.19
CA SER A 88 49.65 38.19 -21.58
C SER A 88 49.47 38.44 -20.09
N LEU A 89 50.37 37.91 -19.27
CA LEU A 89 50.39 38.15 -17.82
C LEU A 89 51.11 39.46 -17.44
N GLU A 90 51.66 40.20 -18.40
CA GLU A 90 52.44 41.43 -18.15
C GLU A 90 51.63 42.55 -17.47
N SER A 91 50.30 42.55 -17.61
CA SER A 91 49.40 43.54 -17.02
C SER A 91 48.80 43.13 -15.66
N ILE A 92 49.10 41.92 -15.17
CA ILE A 92 48.49 41.37 -13.95
C ILE A 92 49.51 41.43 -12.80
N GLU A 93 49.09 41.98 -11.66
CA GLU A 93 49.91 41.94 -10.43
C GLU A 93 50.19 40.48 -10.01
N PRO A 94 51.45 40.02 -10.06
CA PRO A 94 51.80 38.61 -9.86
C PRO A 94 51.44 38.08 -8.46
N ASP A 95 51.50 38.94 -7.45
CA ASP A 95 51.25 38.59 -6.04
C ASP A 95 49.77 38.70 -5.63
N SER A 96 48.89 39.17 -6.52
CA SER A 96 47.45 39.21 -6.27
C SER A 96 46.85 37.80 -6.22
N LYS A 97 45.74 37.63 -5.51
CA LYS A 97 45.01 36.33 -5.46
C LYS A 97 44.68 35.81 -6.86
N ASN A 98 44.33 36.71 -7.80
CA ASN A 98 43.99 36.35 -9.17
C ASN A 98 45.23 36.04 -10.01
N GLY A 99 46.29 36.86 -9.88
CA GLY A 99 47.57 36.66 -10.56
C GLY A 99 48.21 35.30 -10.23
N VAL A 100 48.19 34.90 -8.95
CA VAL A 100 48.69 33.58 -8.53
C VAL A 100 47.91 32.43 -9.19
N ILE A 101 46.59 32.56 -9.35
CA ILE A 101 45.78 31.53 -10.00
C ILE A 101 46.06 31.49 -11.50
N LEU A 102 46.16 32.64 -12.17
CA LEU A 102 46.47 32.72 -13.60
C LEU A 102 47.87 32.18 -13.92
N GLN A 103 48.89 32.52 -13.12
CA GLN A 103 50.24 31.99 -13.28
C GLN A 103 50.27 30.47 -13.13
N ARG A 104 49.52 29.90 -12.18
CA ARG A 104 49.42 28.43 -12.03
C ARG A 104 48.72 27.75 -13.21
N LEU A 105 47.77 28.44 -13.84
CA LEU A 105 47.11 27.94 -15.05
C LEU A 105 48.07 28.00 -16.25
N GLU A 106 48.86 29.06 -16.38
CA GLU A 106 49.91 29.16 -17.41
C GLU A 106 50.98 28.08 -17.23
N ASP A 107 51.47 27.88 -16.00
CA ASP A 107 52.40 26.81 -15.63
C ASP A 107 51.87 25.44 -16.07
N ALA A 108 50.59 25.16 -15.78
CA ALA A 108 49.95 23.91 -16.17
C ALA A 108 49.81 23.75 -17.70
N VAL A 109 49.63 24.84 -18.46
CA VAL A 109 49.56 24.79 -19.93
C VAL A 109 50.93 24.61 -20.56
N THR A 110 51.96 25.26 -20.01
CA THR A 110 53.33 25.31 -20.56
C THR A 110 54.24 24.21 -20.02
N GLY A 111 53.82 23.48 -19.00
CA GLY A 111 54.64 22.47 -18.32
C GLY A 111 55.74 23.09 -17.44
N ARG A 112 55.59 24.36 -17.05
CA ARG A 112 56.52 25.06 -16.15
C ARG A 112 56.07 24.89 -14.70
N GLN A 113 56.99 25.12 -13.77
CA GLN A 113 56.69 25.15 -12.35
C GLN A 113 57.31 26.40 -11.72
N THR A 114 56.52 27.47 -11.63
CA THR A 114 56.93 28.76 -11.07
C THR A 114 56.81 28.77 -9.55
N PHE A 115 55.91 27.96 -8.97
CA PHE A 115 55.68 27.87 -7.53
C PHE A 115 56.27 26.60 -6.90
N ASN A 116 56.86 26.75 -5.71
CA ASN A 116 57.37 25.62 -4.90
C ASN A 116 56.25 24.73 -4.33
N THR A 117 55.04 25.27 -4.16
CA THR A 117 53.89 24.52 -3.67
C THR A 117 53.12 23.88 -4.83
N GLU A 118 52.87 22.58 -4.75
CA GLU A 118 52.12 21.83 -5.76
C GLU A 118 50.60 21.91 -5.53
N TRP A 119 49.87 22.40 -6.52
CA TRP A 119 48.40 22.36 -6.56
C TRP A 119 47.96 21.53 -7.76
N LYS A 120 47.05 20.59 -7.55
CA LYS A 120 46.40 19.88 -8.66
C LYS A 120 45.72 20.89 -9.59
N THR A 121 45.92 20.75 -10.90
CA THR A 121 45.34 21.63 -11.93
C THR A 121 43.82 21.75 -11.79
N SER A 122 43.12 20.66 -11.49
CA SER A 122 41.67 20.67 -11.21
C SER A 122 41.28 21.64 -10.08
N ARG A 123 42.07 21.72 -9.01
CA ARG A 123 41.85 22.64 -7.89
C ARG A 123 42.13 24.09 -8.26
N VAL A 124 43.15 24.34 -9.09
CA VAL A 124 43.46 25.69 -9.61
C VAL A 124 42.30 26.18 -10.48
N ILE A 125 41.83 25.35 -11.41
CA ILE A 125 40.68 25.63 -12.28
C ILE A 125 39.42 25.89 -11.45
N TRP A 126 39.11 25.03 -10.47
CA TRP A 126 37.97 25.22 -9.57
C TRP A 126 38.04 26.56 -8.84
N LYS A 127 39.24 26.93 -8.35
CA LYS A 127 39.43 28.20 -7.65
C LYS A 127 39.27 29.41 -8.58
N ALA A 128 39.68 29.30 -9.84
CA ALA A 128 39.45 30.34 -10.85
C ALA A 128 37.96 30.60 -11.07
N GLY A 129 37.15 29.54 -11.18
CA GLY A 129 35.68 29.67 -11.28
C GLY A 129 35.04 30.26 -10.02
N LEU A 130 35.47 29.85 -8.82
CA LEU A 130 34.97 30.41 -7.55
C LEU A 130 35.29 31.90 -7.39
N LEU A 131 36.46 32.34 -7.85
CA LEU A 131 36.90 33.74 -7.78
C LEU A 131 36.41 34.59 -8.96
N ASN A 132 35.63 34.00 -9.88
CA ASN A 132 35.10 34.66 -11.08
C ASN A 132 36.19 35.33 -11.96
N ILE A 133 37.34 34.67 -12.13
CA ILE A 133 38.48 35.19 -12.91
C ILE A 133 38.23 34.96 -14.41
N GLN A 134 37.86 36.02 -15.14
CA GLN A 134 37.48 35.95 -16.55
C GLN A 134 38.68 35.62 -17.47
N GLU A 135 39.86 36.13 -17.13
CA GLU A 135 41.12 35.91 -17.85
C GLU A 135 41.57 34.44 -17.81
N ALA A 136 40.99 33.62 -16.92
CA ALA A 136 41.30 32.21 -16.83
C ALA A 136 40.70 31.38 -17.99
N ILE A 137 39.67 31.90 -18.68
CA ILE A 137 38.90 31.15 -19.69
C ILE A 137 39.80 30.50 -20.77
N PRO A 138 40.73 31.23 -21.42
CA PRO A 138 41.62 30.65 -22.44
C PRO A 138 42.46 29.48 -21.91
N TYR A 139 42.98 29.61 -20.69
CA TYR A 139 43.76 28.55 -20.05
C TYR A 139 42.90 27.33 -19.72
N ILE A 140 41.70 27.55 -19.18
CA ILE A 140 40.78 26.48 -18.80
C ILE A 140 40.38 25.67 -20.05
N ILE A 141 40.11 26.33 -21.18
CA ILE A 141 39.79 25.65 -22.45
C ILE A 141 40.96 24.74 -22.89
N LYS A 142 42.20 25.25 -22.86
CA LYS A 142 43.39 24.45 -23.22
C LYS A 142 43.69 23.28 -22.27
N LEU A 143 43.20 23.36 -21.03
CA LEU A 143 43.43 22.34 -20.00
C LEU A 143 42.28 21.33 -19.89
N ALA A 144 41.12 21.60 -20.48
CA ALA A 144 39.92 20.77 -20.32
C ALA A 144 40.11 19.32 -20.80
N SER A 145 40.94 19.12 -21.84
CA SER A 145 41.22 17.83 -22.49
C SER A 145 42.53 17.17 -22.04
N LYS A 146 43.36 17.84 -21.23
CA LYS A 146 44.74 17.41 -20.89
C LYS A 146 44.88 16.63 -19.57
N GLY A 147 43.80 16.46 -18.81
CA GLY A 147 43.83 15.91 -17.46
C GLY A 147 42.97 14.68 -17.24
N ASP A 148 42.77 14.35 -15.96
CA ASP A 148 41.82 13.32 -15.53
C ASP A 148 40.36 13.82 -15.58
N ASP A 149 39.41 12.91 -15.37
CA ASP A 149 37.97 13.23 -15.34
C ASP A 149 37.64 14.38 -14.37
N LEU A 150 38.37 14.50 -13.25
CA LEU A 150 38.15 15.56 -12.27
C LEU A 150 38.61 16.93 -12.80
N GLN A 151 39.71 16.98 -13.54
CA GLN A 151 40.16 18.19 -14.23
C GLN A 151 39.15 18.61 -15.31
N THR A 152 38.68 17.68 -16.14
CA THR A 152 37.65 17.96 -17.15
C THR A 152 36.35 18.45 -16.50
N TYR A 153 35.89 17.80 -15.42
CA TYR A 153 34.73 18.24 -14.65
C TYR A 153 34.91 19.66 -14.09
N SER A 154 36.08 19.94 -13.51
CA SER A 154 36.39 21.26 -12.94
C SER A 154 36.44 22.34 -14.02
N ALA A 155 36.99 22.01 -15.20
CA ALA A 155 37.05 22.91 -16.35
C ALA A 155 35.67 23.27 -16.86
N ILE A 156 34.81 22.27 -17.10
CA ILE A 156 33.44 22.52 -17.55
C ILE A 156 32.68 23.33 -16.51
N TRP A 157 32.76 22.96 -15.23
CA TRP A 157 32.09 23.69 -14.15
C TRP A 157 32.54 25.16 -14.09
N ALA A 158 33.85 25.41 -14.16
CA ALA A 158 34.40 26.77 -14.12
C ALA A 158 33.97 27.59 -15.34
N LEU A 159 33.99 27.00 -16.54
CA LEU A 159 33.55 27.67 -17.77
C LEU A 159 32.06 28.05 -17.71
N ILE A 160 31.21 27.20 -17.12
CA ILE A 160 29.78 27.54 -16.93
C ILE A 160 29.64 28.67 -15.93
N LYS A 161 30.32 28.61 -14.78
CA LYS A 161 30.28 29.68 -13.78
C LYS A 161 30.75 31.03 -14.33
N LEU A 162 31.79 31.01 -15.17
CA LEU A 162 32.34 32.19 -15.84
C LEU A 162 31.51 32.64 -17.05
N LYS A 163 30.44 31.92 -17.44
CA LYS A 163 29.62 32.18 -18.63
C LYS A 163 30.45 32.26 -19.92
N ALA A 164 31.43 31.38 -20.06
CA ALA A 164 32.45 31.44 -21.10
C ALA A 164 31.94 30.98 -22.47
N VAL A 165 31.45 31.91 -23.30
CA VAL A 165 30.96 31.63 -24.68
C VAL A 165 32.01 30.89 -25.53
N ALA A 166 33.29 31.21 -25.37
CA ALA A 166 34.41 30.54 -26.05
C ALA A 166 34.52 29.03 -25.72
N GLY A 167 33.89 28.56 -24.65
CA GLY A 167 33.84 27.15 -24.24
C GLY A 167 32.80 26.30 -24.99
N LYS A 168 32.02 26.85 -25.93
CA LYS A 168 30.92 26.16 -26.65
C LYS A 168 31.31 24.75 -27.14
N GLU A 169 32.46 24.61 -27.77
CA GLU A 169 32.91 23.35 -28.35
C GLU A 169 33.47 22.38 -27.30
N VAL A 170 34.03 22.88 -26.19
CA VAL A 170 34.38 22.05 -25.03
C VAL A 170 33.11 21.42 -24.45
N PHE A 171 32.01 22.18 -24.37
CA PHE A 171 30.73 21.66 -23.90
C PHE A 171 30.13 20.66 -24.89
N LYS A 172 30.02 20.99 -26.18
CA LYS A 172 29.46 20.09 -27.20
C LYS A 172 30.24 18.77 -27.30
N SER A 173 31.57 18.82 -27.33
CA SER A 173 32.40 17.62 -27.41
C SER A 173 32.18 16.70 -26.21
N ASN A 174 32.13 17.23 -24.99
CA ASN A 174 31.93 16.42 -23.78
C ASN A 174 30.48 15.95 -23.59
N ALA A 175 29.49 16.70 -24.07
CA ALA A 175 28.08 16.33 -23.99
C ALA A 175 27.76 15.08 -24.85
N PHE A 176 28.25 15.05 -26.09
CA PHE A 176 27.93 14.00 -27.06
C PHE A 176 28.98 12.88 -27.16
N GLN A 177 30.07 12.94 -26.40
CA GLN A 177 31.11 11.91 -26.44
C GLN A 177 30.63 10.59 -25.79
N GLY A 178 30.50 9.54 -26.60
CA GLY A 178 29.95 8.25 -26.16
C GLY A 178 30.63 7.63 -24.93
N ARG A 179 31.97 7.71 -24.84
CA ARG A 179 32.76 7.15 -23.72
C ARG A 179 32.78 8.02 -22.47
N GLN A 180 32.22 9.23 -22.52
CA GLN A 180 32.30 10.18 -21.41
C GLN A 180 31.42 9.73 -20.23
N LYS A 181 31.88 10.01 -19.00
CA LYS A 181 31.10 9.71 -17.79
C LYS A 181 29.85 10.57 -17.71
N GLU A 182 28.75 9.98 -17.27
CA GLU A 182 27.42 10.61 -17.21
C GLU A 182 27.40 11.94 -16.46
N TYR A 183 28.08 12.02 -15.31
CA TYR A 183 28.11 13.25 -14.52
C TYR A 183 28.88 14.40 -15.19
N ILE A 184 29.75 14.10 -16.16
CA ILE A 184 30.43 15.10 -16.99
C ILE A 184 29.53 15.48 -18.18
N LYS A 185 28.86 14.51 -18.81
CA LYS A 185 27.87 14.77 -19.87
C LYS A 185 26.76 15.71 -19.38
N ASN A 186 26.16 15.41 -18.23
CA ASN A 186 25.11 16.24 -17.63
C ASN A 186 25.55 17.69 -17.41
N LEU A 187 26.78 17.87 -16.92
CA LEU A 187 27.35 19.19 -16.72
C LEU A 187 27.65 19.89 -18.06
N ALA A 188 28.16 19.16 -19.04
CA ALA A 188 28.43 19.68 -20.37
C ALA A 188 27.13 20.12 -21.08
N HIS A 189 26.06 19.34 -20.99
CA HIS A 189 24.73 19.73 -21.47
C HIS A 189 24.24 21.02 -20.81
N GLU A 190 24.40 21.17 -19.49
CA GLU A 190 24.07 22.44 -18.83
C GLU A 190 24.85 23.62 -19.42
N GLY A 191 26.14 23.43 -19.71
CA GLY A 191 26.95 24.46 -20.35
C GLY A 191 26.52 24.79 -21.77
N VAL A 192 26.11 23.79 -22.55
CA VAL A 192 25.51 24.01 -23.88
C VAL A 192 24.22 24.83 -23.73
N LEU A 193 23.33 24.45 -22.82
CA LEU A 193 22.06 25.15 -22.56
C LEU A 193 22.25 26.58 -22.03
N GLU A 194 23.38 26.89 -21.38
CA GLU A 194 23.69 28.24 -20.91
C GLU A 194 24.20 29.18 -22.02
N ILE A 195 24.88 28.64 -23.04
CA ILE A 195 25.53 29.45 -24.09
C ILE A 195 24.70 29.55 -25.37
N LEU A 196 24.01 28.47 -25.77
CA LEU A 196 23.25 28.46 -27.02
C LEU A 196 22.06 29.42 -26.97
N LYS A 197 21.68 29.96 -28.14
CA LYS A 197 20.54 30.86 -28.32
C LYS A 197 19.70 30.43 -29.52
N GLU A 198 18.45 30.87 -29.53
CA GLU A 198 17.53 30.76 -30.68
C GLU A 198 17.41 29.32 -31.23
N ALA A 199 17.55 29.14 -32.55
CA ALA A 199 17.34 27.86 -33.22
C ALA A 199 18.32 26.76 -32.77
N GLU A 200 19.57 27.10 -32.48
CA GLU A 200 20.57 26.12 -31.99
C GLU A 200 20.19 25.60 -30.60
N LEU A 201 19.63 26.46 -29.74
CA LEU A 201 19.16 26.07 -28.42
C LEU A 201 17.96 25.10 -28.55
N GLN A 202 16.99 25.43 -29.39
CA GLN A 202 15.81 24.59 -29.59
C GLN A 202 16.18 23.21 -30.15
N GLN A 203 17.12 23.16 -31.11
CA GLN A 203 17.64 21.90 -31.63
C GLN A 203 18.34 21.07 -30.54
N HIS A 204 19.03 21.72 -29.61
CA HIS A 204 19.67 21.01 -28.50
C HIS A 204 18.65 20.47 -27.49
N ILE A 205 17.63 21.26 -27.15
CA ILE A 205 16.52 20.80 -26.28
C ILE A 205 15.82 19.60 -26.93
N GLU A 206 15.54 19.65 -28.22
CA GLU A 206 14.95 18.54 -28.97
C GLU A 206 15.83 17.28 -28.88
N SER A 207 17.15 17.42 -29.05
CA SER A 207 18.08 16.31 -28.93
C SER A 207 18.13 15.68 -27.53
N LEU A 208 17.82 16.45 -26.47
CA LEU A 208 17.68 15.94 -25.11
C LEU A 208 16.34 15.21 -24.94
N LEU A 209 15.25 15.77 -25.47
CA LEU A 209 13.92 15.15 -25.44
C LEU A 209 13.86 13.85 -26.26
N GLU A 210 14.71 13.67 -27.29
CA GLU A 210 14.86 12.38 -27.97
C GLU A 210 15.43 11.27 -27.09
N THR A 211 16.02 11.61 -25.94
CA THR A 211 16.60 10.63 -25.00
C THR A 211 15.65 10.15 -23.90
N ILE A 212 14.45 10.75 -23.80
CA ILE A 212 13.41 10.34 -22.84
C ILE A 212 12.36 9.45 -23.53
N PRO A 213 11.52 8.70 -22.78
CA PRO A 213 10.44 7.90 -23.36
C PRO A 213 9.51 8.72 -24.27
N GLN A 214 8.99 8.09 -25.33
CA GLN A 214 8.18 8.78 -26.34
C GLN A 214 6.88 9.35 -25.75
N GLU A 215 6.29 8.65 -24.78
CA GLU A 215 5.09 9.06 -24.05
C GLU A 215 5.37 10.33 -23.22
N ALA A 216 6.47 10.33 -22.45
CA ALA A 216 6.88 11.52 -21.68
C ALA A 216 7.13 12.72 -22.59
N LYS A 217 7.83 12.50 -23.71
CA LYS A 217 8.05 13.55 -24.72
C LYS A 217 6.73 14.07 -25.29
N TYR A 218 5.82 13.17 -25.66
CA TYR A 218 4.51 13.53 -26.20
C TYR A 218 3.73 14.45 -25.26
N TYR A 219 3.69 14.13 -23.96
CA TYR A 219 3.00 14.97 -22.97
C TYR A 219 3.67 16.32 -22.77
N ILE A 220 5.01 16.38 -22.76
CA ILE A 220 5.77 17.64 -22.69
C ILE A 220 5.48 18.51 -23.92
N ASP A 221 5.53 17.94 -25.13
CA ASP A 221 5.28 18.65 -26.39
C ASP A 221 3.84 19.19 -26.47
N LYS A 222 2.88 18.45 -25.91
CA LYS A 222 1.46 18.86 -25.84
C LYS A 222 1.13 19.77 -24.67
N LYS A 223 2.06 19.97 -23.72
CA LYS A 223 1.83 20.62 -22.43
C LYS A 223 0.70 19.98 -21.62
N ASP A 224 0.53 18.66 -21.78
CA ASP A 224 -0.42 17.85 -21.01
C ASP A 224 0.26 17.36 -19.73
N PHE A 225 0.38 18.26 -18.76
CA PHE A 225 1.14 18.02 -17.54
C PHE A 225 0.45 17.06 -16.57
N ASP A 226 -0.88 16.96 -16.60
CA ASP A 226 -1.62 16.03 -15.75
C ASP A 226 -1.36 14.59 -16.18
N ALA A 227 -1.40 14.32 -17.50
CA ALA A 227 -1.04 13.02 -18.05
C ALA A 227 0.45 12.69 -17.80
N LEU A 228 1.34 13.69 -17.91
CA LEU A 228 2.75 13.53 -17.57
C LEU A 228 2.96 13.12 -16.10
N ILE A 229 2.26 13.75 -15.16
CA ILE A 229 2.34 13.40 -13.73
C ILE A 229 1.86 11.96 -13.50
N HIS A 230 0.76 11.54 -14.13
CA HIS A 230 0.28 10.18 -14.00
C HIS A 230 1.29 9.16 -14.55
N PHE A 231 1.84 9.42 -15.74
CA PHE A 231 2.87 8.57 -16.35
C PHE A 231 4.12 8.46 -15.47
N LEU A 232 4.61 9.59 -14.93
CA LEU A 232 5.79 9.60 -14.08
C LEU A 232 5.57 8.89 -12.73
N LYS A 233 4.36 8.92 -12.17
CA LYS A 233 4.02 8.15 -10.97
C LYS A 233 4.10 6.64 -11.24
N GLU A 234 3.54 6.17 -12.34
CA GLU A 234 3.61 4.76 -12.75
C GLU A 234 5.06 4.31 -12.99
N GLU A 235 5.86 5.12 -13.70
CA GLU A 235 7.28 4.86 -13.92
C GLU A 235 8.09 4.82 -12.62
N LEU A 236 7.70 5.66 -11.64
CA LEU A 236 8.33 5.68 -10.32
C LEU A 236 8.05 4.36 -9.58
N GLU A 237 6.82 3.88 -9.58
CA GLU A 237 6.42 2.60 -8.97
C GLU A 237 7.16 1.41 -9.60
N ASN A 238 7.34 1.44 -10.92
CA ASN A 238 8.03 0.40 -11.68
C ASN A 238 9.57 0.47 -11.64
N ASN A 239 10.16 1.46 -10.95
CA ASN A 239 11.60 1.74 -10.96
C ASN A 239 12.20 1.98 -12.35
N ALA A 240 11.41 2.55 -13.27
CA ALA A 240 11.77 2.75 -14.67
C ALA A 240 12.38 4.13 -14.98
N ILE A 241 12.27 5.10 -14.07
CA ILE A 241 12.80 6.46 -14.29
C ILE A 241 14.34 6.45 -14.30
N THR A 242 14.91 6.46 -15.50
CA THR A 242 16.35 6.52 -15.77
C THR A 242 16.80 7.82 -16.45
N TYR A 243 15.88 8.77 -16.62
CA TYR A 243 16.04 10.00 -17.40
C TYR A 243 15.71 11.28 -16.59
N LEU A 244 15.59 11.18 -15.26
CA LEU A 244 15.22 12.31 -14.38
C LEU A 244 16.16 13.52 -14.51
N THR A 245 17.47 13.29 -14.73
CA THR A 245 18.42 14.40 -14.95
C THR A 245 18.15 15.14 -16.25
N THR A 246 17.72 14.44 -17.31
CA THR A 246 17.34 15.05 -18.59
C THR A 246 16.10 15.92 -18.42
N LEU A 247 15.08 15.44 -17.70
CA LEU A 247 13.90 16.25 -17.37
C LEU A 247 14.30 17.53 -16.62
N TYR A 248 15.18 17.43 -15.62
CA TYR A 248 15.70 18.60 -14.92
C TYR A 248 16.46 19.56 -15.85
N LEU A 249 17.29 19.05 -16.77
CA LEU A 249 18.01 19.86 -17.74
C LEU A 249 17.05 20.69 -18.59
N VAL A 250 16.04 20.04 -19.19
CA VAL A 250 15.04 20.68 -20.06
C VAL A 250 14.08 21.60 -19.29
N SER A 251 13.76 21.27 -18.03
CA SER A 251 12.88 22.09 -17.17
C SER A 251 13.35 23.53 -16.96
N LYS A 252 14.62 23.84 -17.26
CA LYS A 252 15.15 25.21 -17.29
C LYS A 252 14.32 26.17 -18.15
N PHE A 253 13.61 25.64 -19.15
CA PHE A 253 12.85 26.43 -20.12
C PHE A 253 11.33 26.28 -19.99
N ASP A 254 10.85 25.53 -19.00
CA ASP A 254 9.41 25.37 -18.72
C ASP A 254 9.17 25.28 -17.20
N ALA A 255 8.55 26.32 -16.64
CA ALA A 255 8.31 26.43 -15.20
C ALA A 255 7.41 25.31 -14.67
N LYS A 256 6.43 24.85 -15.45
CA LYS A 256 5.52 23.80 -14.99
C LYS A 256 6.22 22.44 -15.00
N LEU A 257 7.07 22.19 -16.00
CA LEU A 257 7.93 21.01 -15.98
C LEU A 257 8.92 21.04 -14.81
N HIS A 258 9.46 22.21 -14.45
CA HIS A 258 10.32 22.38 -13.28
C HIS A 258 9.60 22.03 -11.98
N GLU A 259 8.38 22.55 -11.77
CA GLU A 259 7.53 22.17 -10.62
C GLU A 259 7.34 20.65 -10.53
N ILE A 260 7.05 19.98 -11.65
CA ILE A 260 6.88 18.52 -11.70
C ILE A 260 8.17 17.79 -11.33
N VAL A 261 9.32 18.26 -11.81
CA VAL A 261 10.62 17.66 -11.47
C VAL A 261 10.91 17.86 -9.98
N VAL A 262 10.67 19.06 -9.42
CA VAL A 262 10.84 19.32 -7.99
C VAL A 262 9.92 18.42 -7.16
N PHE A 263 8.66 18.26 -7.56
CA PHE A 263 7.71 17.34 -6.93
C PHE A 263 8.20 15.88 -6.99
N LEU A 264 8.74 15.43 -8.13
CA LEU A 264 9.36 14.10 -8.22
C LEU A 264 10.56 13.94 -7.27
N LEU A 265 11.38 15.00 -7.09
CA LEU A 265 12.51 14.96 -6.17
C LEU A 265 12.08 14.79 -4.70
N GLU A 266 10.83 15.07 -4.35
CA GLU A 266 10.28 14.79 -3.02
C GLU A 266 10.05 13.27 -2.84
N ALA A 267 9.58 12.59 -3.89
CA ALA A 267 9.19 11.18 -3.83
C ALA A 267 10.31 10.18 -4.20
N VAL A 268 11.28 10.54 -5.03
CA VAL A 268 12.24 9.56 -5.58
C VAL A 268 13.10 8.88 -4.50
N PRO A 269 13.16 7.55 -4.43
CA PRO A 269 13.95 6.88 -3.39
C PRO A 269 15.47 7.17 -3.45
N PHE A 270 16.14 7.33 -2.30
CA PHE A 270 17.61 7.50 -2.25
C PHE A 270 18.39 6.18 -2.42
N LYS A 271 17.99 5.38 -3.41
CA LYS A 271 18.56 4.09 -3.83
C LYS A 271 18.74 4.06 -5.37
N PRO A 272 19.46 3.08 -5.93
CA PRO A 272 19.49 2.88 -7.38
C PRO A 272 18.10 2.54 -7.95
N PRO A 273 17.79 2.92 -9.20
CA PRO A 273 18.64 3.68 -10.12
C PRO A 273 18.64 5.20 -9.87
N TYR A 274 17.79 5.72 -8.99
CA TYR A 274 17.49 7.16 -8.86
C TYR A 274 18.62 8.00 -8.26
N PHE A 275 19.34 7.50 -7.26
CA PHE A 275 20.27 8.34 -6.48
C PHE A 275 21.40 8.98 -7.32
N LYS A 276 21.78 8.37 -8.45
CA LYS A 276 22.74 8.98 -9.39
C LYS A 276 22.16 10.26 -10.01
N HIS A 277 20.86 10.28 -10.30
CA HIS A 277 20.14 11.45 -10.81
C HIS A 277 19.97 12.50 -9.72
N VAL A 278 19.57 12.11 -8.51
CA VAL A 278 19.48 13.02 -7.34
C VAL A 278 20.81 13.76 -7.12
N ARG A 279 21.92 13.02 -7.13
CA ARG A 279 23.27 13.62 -7.01
C ARG A 279 23.61 14.57 -8.15
N ALA A 280 23.26 14.21 -9.38
CA ALA A 280 23.53 15.05 -10.55
C ALA A 280 22.70 16.34 -10.49
N ILE A 281 21.41 16.23 -10.18
CA ILE A 281 20.48 17.34 -10.06
C ILE A 281 20.89 18.27 -8.93
N TYR A 282 21.26 17.76 -7.75
CA TYR A 282 21.77 18.61 -6.67
C TYR A 282 22.95 19.49 -7.11
N LYS A 283 23.90 18.92 -7.86
CA LYS A 283 25.05 19.68 -8.37
C LYS A 283 24.65 20.71 -9.43
N LEU A 284 23.73 20.36 -10.33
CA LEU A 284 23.19 21.27 -11.34
C LEU A 284 22.36 22.40 -10.71
N ALA A 285 21.56 22.09 -9.70
CA ALA A 285 20.74 23.04 -8.95
C ALA A 285 21.61 24.09 -8.25
N HIS A 286 22.72 23.67 -7.61
CA HIS A 286 23.74 24.59 -7.07
C HIS A 286 24.37 25.48 -8.13
N LEU A 287 24.61 24.96 -9.33
CA LEU A 287 25.14 25.74 -10.44
C LEU A 287 24.14 26.81 -10.92
N ARG A 288 22.86 26.44 -11.00
CA ARG A 288 21.73 27.32 -11.38
C ARG A 288 21.28 28.29 -10.27
N ASN A 289 21.67 28.05 -9.02
CA ASN A 289 21.05 28.64 -7.82
C ASN A 289 19.54 28.37 -7.73
N ASP A 290 19.14 27.15 -8.10
CA ASP A 290 17.74 26.70 -8.04
C ASP A 290 17.36 26.38 -6.59
N ALA A 291 16.85 27.39 -5.88
CA ALA A 291 16.53 27.30 -4.46
C ALA A 291 15.54 26.18 -4.11
N GLU A 292 14.56 25.91 -4.97
CA GLU A 292 13.50 24.94 -4.72
C GLU A 292 14.04 23.50 -4.79
N ALA A 293 14.78 23.17 -5.86
CA ALA A 293 15.41 21.86 -5.99
C ALA A 293 16.51 21.64 -4.93
N ILE A 294 17.29 22.67 -4.58
CA ILE A 294 18.28 22.57 -3.51
C ILE A 294 17.58 22.34 -2.17
N ALA A 295 16.49 23.08 -1.87
CA ALA A 295 15.77 22.96 -0.61
C ALA A 295 15.18 21.57 -0.40
N VAL A 296 14.45 21.04 -1.40
CA VAL A 296 13.91 19.66 -1.35
C VAL A 296 15.01 18.65 -1.08
N LEU A 297 16.11 18.70 -1.85
CA LEU A 297 17.19 17.74 -1.69
C LEU A 297 17.95 17.91 -0.38
N ALA A 298 18.18 19.14 0.06
CA ALA A 298 18.87 19.43 1.32
C ALA A 298 18.06 18.93 2.52
N TYR A 299 16.76 19.20 2.56
CA TYR A 299 15.82 18.65 3.53
C TYR A 299 15.87 17.12 3.54
N ARG A 300 15.75 16.48 2.37
CA ARG A 300 15.81 15.01 2.26
C ARG A 300 17.16 14.44 2.68
N PHE A 301 18.28 15.12 2.43
CA PHE A 301 19.57 14.67 2.93
C PHE A 301 19.67 14.70 4.46
N GLU A 302 18.91 15.55 5.16
CA GLU A 302 18.83 15.53 6.62
C GLU A 302 17.98 14.35 7.13
N ASN A 303 16.84 14.11 6.49
CA ASN A 303 15.81 13.18 6.98
C ASN A 303 15.92 11.74 6.44
N GLU A 304 16.51 11.52 5.27
CA GLU A 304 16.64 10.18 4.70
C GLU A 304 17.67 9.32 5.41
N ASN A 305 17.32 8.07 5.68
CA ASN A 305 18.26 7.11 6.27
C ASN A 305 19.26 6.62 5.21
N PRO A 306 20.55 6.51 5.55
CA PRO A 306 21.53 5.95 4.63
C PRO A 306 21.20 4.48 4.36
N MET A 307 21.31 4.04 3.10
CA MET A 307 21.06 2.65 2.72
C MET A 307 22.06 1.67 3.37
N PHE A 308 23.25 2.16 3.71
CA PHE A 308 24.29 1.41 4.41
C PHE A 308 25.25 2.31 5.18
N THR A 309 25.96 1.72 6.15
CA THR A 309 26.90 2.44 7.02
C THR A 309 28.32 2.00 6.69
N ARG A 310 29.16 2.95 6.28
CA ARG A 310 30.60 2.72 6.08
C ARG A 310 31.33 2.96 7.39
N THR A 311 32.27 2.07 7.72
CA THR A 311 33.11 2.16 8.94
C THR A 311 34.61 2.09 8.64
N VAL A 312 35.00 1.63 7.44
CA VAL A 312 36.39 1.40 7.00
C VAL A 312 36.65 1.91 5.58
N SER A 313 37.91 1.94 5.15
CA SER A 313 38.32 2.33 3.79
C SER A 313 37.78 1.34 2.74
N LEU A 314 37.42 1.84 1.54
CA LEU A 314 36.89 1.05 0.41
C LEU A 314 37.94 0.16 -0.30
N GLU A 315 39.16 0.11 0.24
CA GLU A 315 40.30 -0.58 -0.36
C GLU A 315 40.57 -1.97 0.23
N SER A 316 40.01 -2.30 1.40
CA SER A 316 40.18 -3.61 2.03
C SER A 316 39.13 -4.62 1.56
N ASP A 317 39.54 -5.71 0.91
CA ASP A 317 38.62 -6.72 0.38
C ASP A 317 38.00 -7.61 1.47
N TYR A 318 38.67 -7.79 2.62
CA TYR A 318 38.27 -8.76 3.66
C TYR A 318 37.32 -8.19 4.72
N ALA A 319 37.32 -6.87 4.95
CA ALA A 319 36.58 -6.22 6.04
C ALA A 319 35.32 -5.44 5.59
N ASN A 320 34.95 -5.52 4.30
CA ASN A 320 33.94 -4.64 3.67
C ASN A 320 32.62 -5.34 3.30
N SER A 321 32.36 -6.56 3.81
CA SER A 321 31.08 -7.24 3.59
C SER A 321 30.05 -6.86 4.66
N GLN A 322 28.94 -6.25 4.23
CA GLN A 322 27.82 -5.87 5.09
C GLN A 322 26.51 -6.47 4.57
N PHE A 323 25.62 -6.86 5.47
CA PHE A 323 24.25 -7.20 5.11
C PHE A 323 23.43 -5.92 4.84
N ILE A 324 22.82 -5.84 3.67
CA ILE A 324 22.01 -4.70 3.23
C ILE A 324 20.54 -5.10 3.31
N PHE A 325 19.82 -4.59 4.32
CA PHE A 325 18.43 -4.95 4.58
C PHE A 325 17.51 -4.74 3.37
N SER A 326 17.64 -3.62 2.67
CA SER A 326 16.81 -3.30 1.51
C SER A 326 17.03 -4.22 0.30
N LEU A 327 18.13 -4.96 0.26
CA LEU A 327 18.44 -5.94 -0.79
C LEU A 327 18.30 -7.40 -0.30
N ASN A 328 18.17 -7.59 1.02
CA ASN A 328 18.17 -8.90 1.67
C ASN A 328 19.39 -9.77 1.33
N GLU A 329 20.58 -9.17 1.16
CA GLU A 329 21.82 -9.87 0.79
C GLU A 329 23.05 -9.27 1.48
N ARG A 330 24.14 -10.06 1.59
CA ARG A 330 25.46 -9.56 2.00
C ARG A 330 26.23 -9.11 0.77
N VAL A 331 26.69 -7.87 0.80
CA VAL A 331 27.39 -7.25 -0.33
C VAL A 331 28.75 -6.75 0.12
N ASN A 332 29.79 -6.93 -0.71
CA ASN A 332 31.06 -6.25 -0.53
C ASN A 332 30.92 -4.80 -1.03
N ILE A 333 30.86 -3.85 -0.09
CA ILE A 333 30.56 -2.44 -0.38
C ILE A 333 31.55 -1.83 -1.38
N GLY A 334 32.84 -2.14 -1.25
CA GLY A 334 33.89 -1.59 -2.11
C GLY A 334 33.80 -2.07 -3.55
N LYS A 335 33.54 -3.37 -3.74
CA LYS A 335 33.36 -3.97 -5.08
C LYS A 335 32.06 -3.51 -5.73
N GLU A 336 30.96 -3.48 -4.97
CA GLU A 336 29.64 -3.09 -5.48
C GLU A 336 29.63 -1.65 -5.99
N LEU A 337 30.17 -0.69 -5.21
CA LEU A 337 30.21 0.72 -5.61
C LEU A 337 31.08 1.00 -6.85
N ARG A 338 31.99 0.08 -7.21
CA ARG A 338 32.80 0.19 -8.44
C ARG A 338 32.08 -0.39 -9.66
N SER A 339 31.01 -1.16 -9.46
CA SER A 339 30.18 -1.69 -10.54
C SER A 339 29.42 -0.57 -11.25
N LYS A 340 29.22 -0.72 -12.56
CA LYS A 340 28.39 0.20 -13.37
C LYS A 340 26.93 0.16 -12.91
N ASP A 341 26.46 -1.03 -12.52
CA ASP A 341 25.08 -1.32 -12.15
C ASP A 341 24.97 -1.60 -10.64
N SER A 342 25.64 -0.77 -9.83
CA SER A 342 25.66 -0.88 -8.37
C SER A 342 24.23 -0.90 -7.81
N LYS A 343 23.92 -1.95 -7.04
CA LYS A 343 22.66 -2.14 -6.31
C LYS A 343 22.57 -1.29 -5.04
N ILE A 344 23.67 -0.70 -4.59
CA ILE A 344 23.70 0.19 -3.42
C ILE A 344 24.03 1.64 -3.78
N ALA A 345 23.47 2.59 -3.03
CA ALA A 345 23.79 4.02 -3.09
C ALA A 345 23.62 4.68 -1.71
N PHE A 346 23.88 5.99 -1.61
CA PHE A 346 23.60 6.82 -0.42
C PHE A 346 24.07 6.25 0.94
N SER A 347 25.38 6.32 1.20
CA SER A 347 25.97 5.94 2.49
C SER A 347 25.87 7.04 3.55
N ASN A 348 26.11 6.71 4.83
CA ASN A 348 26.24 7.70 5.91
C ASN A 348 27.30 8.79 5.63
N PHE A 349 28.40 8.46 4.94
CA PHE A 349 29.40 9.46 4.50
C PHE A 349 28.85 10.37 3.40
N THR A 350 28.07 9.81 2.48
CA THR A 350 27.43 10.55 1.39
C THR A 350 26.39 11.52 1.95
N LYS A 351 25.57 11.07 2.90
CA LYS A 351 24.65 11.90 3.68
C LYS A 351 25.38 13.08 4.33
N LEU A 352 26.41 12.78 5.13
CA LEU A 352 27.20 13.80 5.83
C LEU A 352 27.86 14.82 4.87
N TYR A 353 28.34 14.37 3.71
CA TYR A 353 28.90 15.25 2.69
C TYR A 353 27.87 16.27 2.19
N PHE A 354 26.67 15.82 1.82
CA PHE A 354 25.63 16.70 1.31
C PHE A 354 25.08 17.64 2.39
N GLN A 355 24.90 17.16 3.62
CA GLN A 355 24.50 18.01 4.74
C GLN A 355 25.50 19.15 4.98
N LYS A 356 26.81 18.84 5.02
CA LYS A 356 27.86 19.87 5.16
C LYS A 356 27.89 20.82 3.98
N ASN A 357 27.70 20.31 2.77
CA ASN A 357 27.69 21.14 1.57
C ASN A 357 26.51 22.11 1.57
N SER A 358 25.30 21.65 1.89
CA SER A 358 24.11 22.51 1.99
C SER A 358 24.27 23.59 3.07
N LEU A 359 24.82 23.24 4.23
CA LEU A 359 25.08 24.20 5.30
C LEU A 359 26.16 25.23 4.91
N THR A 360 27.22 24.79 4.24
CA THR A 360 28.28 25.68 3.76
C THR A 360 27.72 26.65 2.72
N PHE A 361 26.92 26.14 1.78
CA PHE A 361 26.22 26.96 0.79
C PHE A 361 25.35 28.03 1.45
N LEU A 362 24.50 27.66 2.42
CA LEU A 362 23.67 28.61 3.18
C LEU A 362 24.51 29.76 3.78
N LYS A 363 25.65 29.43 4.40
CA LYS A 363 26.53 30.42 5.05
C LYS A 363 27.29 31.29 4.04
N GLU A 364 27.69 30.73 2.91
CA GLU A 364 28.43 31.45 1.87
C GLU A 364 27.54 32.42 1.06
N MET A 365 26.21 32.28 1.10
CA MET A 365 25.30 33.19 0.39
C MET A 365 25.40 34.65 0.84
N HIS A 366 25.76 34.93 2.10
CA HIS A 366 25.97 36.32 2.57
C HIS A 366 27.18 37.00 1.93
N ALA A 367 28.22 36.25 1.55
CA ALA A 367 29.40 36.80 0.89
C ALA A 367 29.11 37.33 -0.54
N THR A 368 27.90 37.11 -1.07
CA THR A 368 27.49 37.56 -2.40
C THR A 368 26.65 38.84 -2.40
N GLU A 369 26.38 39.43 -1.23
CA GLU A 369 25.51 40.62 -1.02
C GLU A 369 24.07 40.49 -1.61
N ASP A 370 23.64 39.28 -1.99
CA ASP A 370 22.34 39.04 -2.63
C ASP A 370 21.32 38.46 -1.63
N ALA A 371 20.71 39.37 -0.85
CA ALA A 371 19.68 39.07 0.15
C ALA A 371 18.54 38.21 -0.40
N LYS A 372 18.11 38.45 -1.66
CA LYS A 372 16.99 37.74 -2.28
C LYS A 372 17.30 36.26 -2.50
N LYS A 373 18.52 35.93 -2.89
CA LYS A 373 18.93 34.51 -3.08
C LYS A 373 18.93 33.76 -1.77
N TYR A 374 19.48 34.36 -0.71
CA TYR A 374 19.47 33.77 0.62
C TYR A 374 18.03 33.52 1.09
N LEU A 375 17.17 34.53 1.03
CA LEU A 375 15.79 34.41 1.48
C LEU A 375 14.99 33.42 0.65
N LYS A 376 15.15 33.40 -0.68
CA LYS A 376 14.49 32.38 -1.52
C LYS A 376 14.86 30.98 -1.04
N PHE A 377 16.14 30.72 -0.78
CA PHE A 377 16.58 29.42 -0.26
C PHE A 377 16.09 29.16 1.17
N ALA A 378 16.22 30.13 2.08
CA ALA A 378 15.83 30.02 3.48
C ALA A 378 14.32 29.77 3.65
N VAL A 379 13.47 30.49 2.92
CA VAL A 379 12.03 30.24 2.91
C VAL A 379 11.72 28.89 2.27
N SER A 380 12.31 28.56 1.10
CA SER A 380 12.09 27.26 0.46
C SER A 380 12.48 26.08 1.33
N ILE A 381 13.55 26.17 2.15
CA ILE A 381 13.93 25.08 3.07
C ILE A 381 13.03 25.05 4.32
N LEU A 382 12.69 26.20 4.89
CA LEU A 382 11.82 26.27 6.07
C LEU A 382 10.42 25.72 5.78
N SER A 383 9.87 26.00 4.59
CA SER A 383 8.57 25.47 4.16
C SER A 383 8.56 23.94 3.93
N LYS A 384 9.71 23.25 4.02
CA LYS A 384 9.76 21.77 3.92
C LYS A 384 9.59 21.04 5.25
N TYR A 385 9.87 21.72 6.36
CA TYR A 385 9.72 21.10 7.68
C TYR A 385 8.27 21.11 8.12
N THR A 386 7.84 20.00 8.73
CA THR A 386 6.52 19.87 9.35
C THR A 386 6.67 19.70 10.87
N GLU A 387 5.55 19.74 11.59
CA GLU A 387 5.56 19.54 13.03
C GLU A 387 6.04 18.14 13.45
N ASP A 388 6.02 17.16 12.54
CA ASP A 388 6.59 15.82 12.77
C ASP A 388 8.13 15.85 12.85
N ASP A 389 8.79 16.86 12.27
CA ASP A 389 10.24 17.04 12.35
C ASP A 389 10.67 17.66 13.69
N TYR A 390 9.74 18.27 14.45
CA TYR A 390 10.05 19.01 15.67
C TYR A 390 10.61 18.08 16.74
N THR A 391 11.78 18.44 17.28
CA THR A 391 12.35 17.79 18.45
C THR A 391 12.45 18.79 19.58
N LYS A 392 11.82 18.47 20.71
CA LYS A 392 11.93 19.28 21.93
C LYS A 392 13.37 19.29 22.45
N ALA A 393 13.73 20.35 23.19
CA ALA A 393 14.98 20.37 23.93
C ALA A 393 15.01 19.19 24.91
N ASP A 394 16.17 18.53 24.99
CA ASP A 394 16.34 17.32 25.76
C ASP A 394 17.77 17.21 26.29
N LYS A 395 17.91 16.79 27.55
CA LYS A 395 19.20 16.54 28.17
C LYS A 395 19.34 15.04 28.42
N SER A 396 20.04 14.35 27.51
CA SER A 396 20.08 12.89 27.49
C SER A 396 21.47 12.31 27.20
N PRO A 397 21.75 11.07 27.65
CA PRO A 397 23.01 10.40 27.36
C PRO A 397 23.14 10.07 25.87
N VAL A 398 24.34 10.21 25.30
CA VAL A 398 24.64 9.81 23.91
C VAL A 398 24.35 8.32 23.68
N ASN A 399 24.64 7.48 24.67
CA ASN A 399 24.34 6.06 24.69
C ASN A 399 23.75 5.69 26.05
N MET A 400 22.71 4.87 26.05
CA MET A 400 22.08 4.35 27.28
C MET A 400 23.06 3.54 28.15
N TYR A 401 24.06 2.92 27.52
CA TYR A 401 25.08 2.11 28.20
C TYR A 401 26.41 2.85 28.29
N GLY A 402 27.01 2.82 29.47
CA GLY A 402 28.24 3.56 29.74
C GLY A 402 29.47 2.82 29.24
N GLN A 403 30.56 3.55 29.02
CA GLN A 403 31.86 2.96 28.71
C GLN A 403 32.55 2.55 30.02
N TYR A 404 32.83 1.25 30.16
CA TYR A 404 33.50 0.74 31.36
C TYR A 404 34.97 1.18 31.40
N ASN A 405 35.37 1.81 32.49
CA ASN A 405 36.75 2.14 32.78
C ASN A 405 37.30 1.17 33.83
N TYR A 406 38.33 0.41 33.43
CA TYR A 406 38.92 -0.64 34.27
C TYR A 406 39.72 -0.08 35.46
N ASN A 407 40.20 1.18 35.39
CA ASN A 407 41.05 1.76 36.42
C ASN A 407 40.28 2.12 37.69
N ASP A 408 39.09 2.70 37.53
CA ASP A 408 38.22 3.10 38.65
C ASP A 408 36.98 2.19 38.81
N LYS A 409 36.85 1.16 37.96
CA LYS A 409 35.76 0.18 37.95
C LYS A 409 34.38 0.82 37.83
N ARG A 410 34.27 1.90 37.04
CA ARG A 410 33.03 2.65 36.82
C ARG A 410 32.69 2.75 35.34
N TYR A 411 31.41 2.95 35.07
CA TYR A 411 30.88 3.24 33.75
C TYR A 411 30.78 4.75 33.56
N TYR A 412 31.21 5.23 32.39
CA TYR A 412 31.22 6.64 32.01
C TYR A 412 30.14 6.93 30.97
N TYR A 413 29.41 8.03 31.18
CA TYR A 413 28.33 8.49 30.32
C TYR A 413 28.60 9.92 29.87
N THR A 414 28.48 10.17 28.58
CA THR A 414 28.44 11.54 28.03
C THR A 414 26.98 11.93 27.88
N VAL A 415 26.53 12.91 28.65
CA VAL A 415 25.20 13.52 28.57
C VAL A 415 25.31 14.81 27.79
N ILE A 416 24.44 14.99 26.80
CA ILE A 416 24.42 16.16 25.94
C ILE A 416 23.14 16.94 26.20
N ASP A 417 23.28 18.26 26.27
CA ASP A 417 22.16 19.19 26.32
C ASP A 417 21.82 19.58 24.87
N TYR A 418 20.73 19.02 24.34
CA TYR A 418 20.25 19.27 22.99
C TYR A 418 19.21 20.40 23.02
N PRO A 419 19.39 21.47 22.24
CA PRO A 419 18.34 22.46 22.05
C PRO A 419 17.21 21.88 21.20
N GLU A 420 16.09 22.62 21.12
CA GLU A 420 15.02 22.30 20.18
C GLU A 420 15.54 22.23 18.75
N CYS A 421 15.01 21.27 17.98
CA CYS A 421 15.37 20.99 16.59
C CYS A 421 16.88 20.71 16.40
N SER A 422 17.55 20.12 17.40
CA SER A 422 19.00 19.89 17.40
C SER A 422 19.52 19.11 16.18
N ASN A 423 18.69 18.26 15.58
CA ASN A 423 18.99 17.42 14.41
C ASN A 423 18.69 18.08 13.06
N LEU A 424 18.02 19.24 13.05
CA LEU A 424 17.67 19.98 11.84
C LEU A 424 18.70 21.09 11.63
N ALA A 425 19.81 20.76 10.98
CA ALA A 425 20.97 21.65 10.93
C ALA A 425 20.69 22.93 10.14
N LEU A 426 19.96 22.85 9.03
CA LEU A 426 19.59 24.02 8.24
C LEU A 426 18.57 24.91 8.96
N LEU A 427 17.46 24.34 9.46
CA LEU A 427 16.47 25.08 10.24
C LEU A 427 17.09 25.78 11.45
N SER A 428 17.84 25.05 12.27
CA SER A 428 18.49 25.64 13.45
C SER A 428 19.50 26.71 13.08
N THR A 429 20.19 26.57 11.93
CA THR A 429 21.11 27.60 11.46
C THR A 429 20.38 28.85 10.97
N ILE A 430 19.22 28.72 10.33
CA ILE A 430 18.46 29.88 9.85
C ILE A 430 17.84 30.65 11.02
N LEU A 431 17.16 29.94 11.93
CA LEU A 431 16.43 30.54 13.05
C LEU A 431 17.33 31.00 14.19
N PHE A 432 18.47 30.33 14.40
CA PHE A 432 19.34 30.54 15.55
C PHE A 432 20.82 30.66 15.18
N GLY A 433 21.15 31.07 13.95
CA GLY A 433 22.53 31.13 13.45
C GLY A 433 23.46 32.06 14.22
N ASN A 434 22.92 33.08 14.90
CA ASN A 434 23.65 34.02 15.75
C ASN A 434 23.66 33.61 17.24
N ASP A 435 22.95 32.54 17.61
CA ASP A 435 22.97 32.01 18.98
C ASP A 435 24.33 31.36 19.29
N LYS A 436 25.17 32.08 20.04
CA LYS A 436 26.52 31.64 20.43
C LYS A 436 26.51 30.41 21.34
N THR A 437 25.37 30.06 21.94
CA THR A 437 25.25 28.89 22.81
C THR A 437 25.04 27.59 22.04
N ARG A 438 24.49 27.66 20.81
CA ARG A 438 24.26 26.50 19.94
C ARG A 438 25.53 26.14 19.17
N ILE A 439 26.09 24.97 19.47
CA ILE A 439 27.34 24.49 18.87
C ILE A 439 27.05 23.28 17.98
N LEU A 440 27.39 23.37 16.69
CA LEU A 440 27.23 22.26 15.75
C LEU A 440 28.35 21.23 15.93
N ASN A 441 27.99 20.00 16.30
CA ASN A 441 28.94 18.91 16.47
C ASN A 441 29.31 18.21 15.15
N SER A 442 30.25 17.27 15.20
CA SER A 442 30.74 16.53 14.02
C SER A 442 29.71 15.62 13.35
N LYS A 443 28.60 15.31 14.05
CA LYS A 443 27.46 14.51 13.57
C LYS A 443 26.33 15.37 12.99
N MET A 444 26.57 16.65 12.74
CA MET A 444 25.57 17.62 12.25
C MET A 444 24.39 17.81 13.21
N LYS A 445 24.63 17.73 14.53
CA LYS A 445 23.63 18.10 15.54
C LYS A 445 24.09 19.29 16.37
N PHE A 446 23.18 20.21 16.66
CA PHE A 446 23.41 21.31 17.60
C PHE A 446 23.34 20.82 19.04
N ILE A 447 24.21 21.36 19.89
CA ILE A 447 24.27 21.08 21.33
C ILE A 447 24.51 22.40 22.07
N LEU A 448 23.98 22.54 23.29
CA LEU A 448 24.26 23.66 24.19
C LEU A 448 25.48 23.38 25.09
N GLY A 449 25.68 22.11 25.41
CA GLY A 449 26.78 21.66 26.27
C GLY A 449 26.90 20.14 26.33
N GLN A 450 27.97 19.67 26.94
CA GLN A 450 28.18 18.24 27.22
C GLN A 450 28.77 18.06 28.62
N GLU A 451 28.29 17.04 29.33
CA GLU A 451 28.71 16.69 30.67
C GLU A 451 29.11 15.22 30.72
N VAL A 452 30.10 14.89 31.56
CA VAL A 452 30.52 13.50 31.77
C VAL A 452 30.20 13.06 33.18
N PHE A 453 29.50 11.94 33.27
CA PHE A 453 29.04 11.32 34.50
C PHE A 453 29.69 9.94 34.68
N SER A 454 29.93 9.52 35.93
CA SER A 454 30.27 8.14 36.25
C SER A 454 29.24 7.48 37.16
N SER A 455 29.01 6.19 36.94
CA SER A 455 28.20 5.35 37.83
C SER A 455 28.82 3.96 38.00
N LYS A 456 28.38 3.23 39.02
CA LYS A 456 28.66 1.79 39.14
C LYS A 456 27.76 0.95 38.24
N ASN A 457 26.60 1.48 37.85
CA ASN A 457 25.65 0.80 36.97
C ASN A 457 26.15 0.86 35.53
N TYR A 458 25.80 -0.15 34.73
CA TYR A 458 26.17 -0.20 33.31
C TYR A 458 25.20 0.56 32.40
N TYR A 459 24.01 0.92 32.91
CA TYR A 459 23.01 1.76 32.25
C TYR A 459 22.88 3.13 32.91
N TYR A 460 22.54 4.16 32.13
CA TYR A 460 22.34 5.51 32.64
C TYR A 460 21.05 5.59 33.46
N SER A 461 21.13 6.22 34.63
CA SER A 461 19.98 6.56 35.47
C SER A 461 20.20 7.97 35.99
N GLU A 462 19.18 8.82 35.97
CA GLU A 462 19.27 10.21 36.43
C GLU A 462 19.55 10.33 37.93
N ASN A 463 19.20 9.32 38.73
CA ASN A 463 19.22 9.38 40.20
C ASN A 463 20.54 8.94 40.85
N ASP A 464 21.50 8.40 40.08
CA ASP A 464 22.69 7.71 40.60
C ASP A 464 24.08 8.14 39.99
N PRO A 465 24.24 9.16 39.13
CA PRO A 465 25.54 9.46 38.55
C PRO A 465 26.33 10.53 39.32
N THR A 466 27.62 10.29 39.56
CA THR A 466 28.55 11.31 40.05
C THR A 466 29.07 12.14 38.87
N ARG A 467 28.77 13.45 38.83
CA ARG A 467 29.29 14.39 37.81
C ARG A 467 30.80 14.54 37.97
N ILE A 468 31.56 14.33 36.89
CA ILE A 468 33.04 14.33 36.94
C ILE A 468 33.61 15.63 36.38
N ILE A 469 33.15 16.11 35.21
CA ILE A 469 33.73 17.27 34.54
C ILE A 469 32.68 18.05 33.76
N ASP A 470 32.73 19.39 33.86
CA ASP A 470 32.04 20.34 32.99
C ASP A 470 32.98 20.73 31.84
N ARG A 471 32.76 20.18 30.63
CA ARG A 471 33.53 20.61 29.45
C ARG A 471 32.66 21.56 28.62
N LYS A 472 32.72 22.86 28.93
CA LYS A 472 32.34 23.88 27.95
C LYS A 472 33.18 23.65 26.68
N PRO A 473 32.61 23.61 25.47
CA PRO A 473 33.39 23.38 24.27
C PRO A 473 34.28 24.61 24.01
N THR A 474 35.52 24.57 24.47
CA THR A 474 36.50 25.62 24.17
C THR A 474 36.88 25.53 22.70
N GLN A 475 36.75 26.64 21.96
CA GLN A 475 37.54 26.84 20.75
C GLN A 475 39.02 26.86 21.17
N GLN A 476 39.72 25.73 21.06
CA GLN A 476 41.14 25.65 21.34
C GLN A 476 41.93 25.15 20.14
N THR A 477 42.59 26.14 19.54
CA THR A 477 43.95 26.11 19.03
C THR A 477 44.80 24.96 19.59
N ASN A 478 45.29 24.13 18.67
CA ASN A 478 46.12 22.97 18.95
C ASN A 478 47.41 23.32 19.72
N ARG A 479 47.60 22.72 20.91
CA ARG A 479 48.92 22.36 21.43
C ARG A 479 48.92 20.91 21.91
N ASN A 480 49.91 20.18 21.41
CA ASN A 480 50.13 18.75 21.59
C ASN A 480 50.44 18.38 23.05
N THR A 481 49.83 17.31 23.53
CA THR A 481 50.48 16.31 24.40
C THR A 481 49.92 14.92 24.07
N ASN A 482 50.82 13.96 23.91
CA ASN A 482 50.56 12.58 23.47
C ASN A 482 50.09 11.69 24.62
N GLN A 483 49.09 10.83 24.38
CA GLN A 483 49.18 9.38 24.62
C GLN A 483 47.98 8.60 24.03
N SER A 484 48.32 7.78 23.01
CA SER A 484 47.77 6.50 22.55
C SER A 484 46.27 6.13 22.70
N SER A 485 45.54 6.20 21.58
CA SER A 485 44.72 5.09 21.05
C SER A 485 44.41 5.34 19.58
N SER A 486 45.05 4.58 18.68
CA SER A 486 45.13 4.83 17.24
C SER A 486 43.79 4.58 16.51
N SER A 487 43.21 5.66 15.99
CA SER A 487 42.04 5.68 15.12
C SER A 487 42.45 5.60 13.65
N VAL A 488 41.62 4.98 12.81
CA VAL A 488 41.78 4.81 11.35
C VAL A 488 41.91 6.15 10.58
N LEU A 489 41.68 7.28 11.24
CA LEU A 489 41.97 8.64 10.73
C LEU A 489 43.47 9.01 10.78
N ASP A 490 44.28 8.36 11.62
CA ASP A 490 45.74 8.58 11.67
C ASP A 490 46.49 7.85 10.55
N VAL A 491 45.88 6.82 9.94
CA VAL A 491 46.42 6.13 8.75
C VAL A 491 46.21 6.98 7.49
N ALA A 492 45.09 7.70 7.40
CA ALA A 492 44.85 8.68 6.34
C ALA A 492 45.72 9.94 6.49
N LYS A 493 46.05 10.36 7.73
CA LYS A 493 47.02 11.43 7.98
C LYS A 493 48.48 10.99 7.76
N LYS A 494 48.84 9.73 8.05
CA LYS A 494 50.18 9.19 7.80
C LYS A 494 50.47 8.89 6.33
N ALA A 495 49.45 8.63 5.49
CA ALA A 495 49.62 8.55 4.05
C ALA A 495 49.82 9.93 3.37
N PHE A 496 49.49 11.02 4.07
CA PHE A 496 49.68 12.41 3.61
C PHE A 496 50.92 13.11 4.20
N ALA A 497 51.64 12.48 5.14
CA ALA A 497 52.79 13.06 5.85
C ALA A 497 54.15 12.57 5.33
N THR A 498 54.20 11.73 4.30
CA THR A 498 55.45 11.22 3.71
C THR A 498 55.90 11.96 2.44
N PHE A 499 55.21 13.04 2.04
CA PHE A 499 55.51 13.75 0.78
C PHE A 499 56.18 15.12 0.90
N PHE A 500 56.30 15.74 2.07
CA PHE A 500 57.11 16.96 2.20
C PHE A 500 57.87 17.00 3.53
N GLY A 501 59.19 17.01 3.40
CA GLY A 501 60.14 17.17 4.49
C GLY A 501 59.99 18.55 5.17
N LYS A 502 60.26 18.53 6.47
CA LYS A 502 60.41 19.72 7.32
C LYS A 502 61.56 20.61 6.84
N LYS A 503 61.36 21.93 6.84
CA LYS A 503 62.17 22.81 7.70
C LYS A 503 61.53 24.19 7.96
N GLU A 504 61.37 24.41 9.26
CA GLU A 504 61.34 25.60 10.13
C GLU A 504 61.12 27.04 9.63
N GLU A 505 60.39 27.74 10.50
CA GLU A 505 59.96 29.14 10.52
C GLU A 505 61.10 30.18 10.58
N LYS A 506 60.80 31.40 10.12
CA LYS A 506 61.06 32.64 10.89
C LYS A 506 59.95 33.66 10.65
N LYS A 507 59.31 34.10 11.74
CA LYS A 507 58.38 35.24 11.84
C LYS A 507 59.06 36.52 11.36
N THR A 508 58.33 37.47 10.76
CA THR A 508 58.24 38.87 11.25
C THR A 508 57.05 39.62 10.62
N GLN A 509 56.25 40.22 11.51
CA GLN A 509 55.40 41.43 11.45
C GLN A 509 54.57 41.79 10.21
N SER A 510 53.27 41.86 10.49
CA SER A 510 52.21 42.53 9.74
C SER A 510 52.43 44.05 9.64
N LEU A 511 52.47 44.56 8.40
CA LEU A 511 52.10 45.94 8.11
C LEU A 511 50.61 45.98 7.79
N ILE A 512 49.89 46.68 8.65
CA ILE A 512 48.47 47.00 8.55
C ILE A 512 48.34 48.09 7.49
N VAL A 513 47.48 47.88 6.49
CA VAL A 513 46.84 48.97 5.75
C VAL A 513 45.34 48.79 5.90
N SER A 514 44.74 49.78 6.55
CA SER A 514 43.32 49.97 6.81
C SER A 514 42.54 50.20 5.53
N LEU A 515 41.37 49.57 5.40
CA LEU A 515 40.30 50.02 4.51
C LEU A 515 39.10 50.41 5.37
N GLU A 516 38.61 51.62 5.13
CA GLU A 516 37.65 52.38 5.91
C GLU A 516 36.28 51.71 6.03
N GLU A 517 35.73 51.71 7.25
CA GLU A 517 34.34 51.39 7.55
C GLU A 517 33.43 52.60 7.21
N LYS A 518 32.36 52.36 6.45
CA LYS A 518 31.18 53.23 6.47
C LYS A 518 30.26 52.81 7.61
N PRO A 519 29.60 53.77 8.31
CA PRO A 519 28.96 53.49 9.58
C PRO A 519 27.60 52.83 9.38
N ILE A 520 27.41 51.62 9.94
CA ILE A 520 26.09 51.03 10.16
C ILE A 520 25.76 51.22 11.63
N GLN A 521 24.60 51.82 11.89
CA GLN A 521 24.05 52.00 13.24
C GLN A 521 23.90 50.65 13.95
N ASN A 522 24.51 50.57 15.12
CA ASN A 522 24.38 49.47 16.07
C ASN A 522 22.98 49.46 16.69
N ASP A 523 22.21 48.40 16.45
CA ASP A 523 21.19 47.89 17.39
C ASP A 523 21.03 46.35 17.33
N ASN A 524 21.97 45.64 16.69
CA ASN A 524 21.80 44.25 16.22
C ASN A 524 22.34 43.15 17.14
N GLN A 525 22.59 43.42 18.44
CA GLN A 525 23.31 42.44 19.28
C GLN A 525 22.46 41.29 19.85
N ASP A 526 21.12 41.36 19.78
CA ASP A 526 20.22 40.40 20.46
C ASP A 526 19.35 39.52 19.53
N ARG A 527 19.47 39.63 18.19
CA ARG A 527 18.70 38.79 17.24
C ARG A 527 19.37 37.44 17.00
N LEU A 528 18.59 36.36 17.00
CA LEU A 528 19.10 34.99 16.98
C LEU A 528 19.28 34.43 15.57
N GLU A 529 18.49 34.88 14.62
CA GLU A 529 18.46 34.37 13.26
C GLU A 529 19.69 34.74 12.44
N LEU A 530 19.97 33.95 11.41
CA LEU A 530 21.07 34.21 10.49
C LEU A 530 20.69 35.31 9.50
N PHE A 531 21.56 36.33 9.40
CA PHE A 531 21.44 37.51 8.52
C PHE A 531 20.13 38.30 8.71
N PRO A 532 19.86 38.82 9.92
CA PRO A 532 18.64 39.60 10.21
C PRO A 532 18.42 40.77 9.25
N GLU A 533 19.50 41.39 8.78
CA GLU A 533 19.46 42.50 7.80
C GLU A 533 18.78 42.12 6.49
N HIS A 534 18.89 40.86 6.05
CA HIS A 534 18.25 40.39 4.82
C HIS A 534 16.74 40.24 5.01
N TRP A 535 16.32 39.68 6.14
CA TRP A 535 14.90 39.55 6.47
C TRP A 535 14.22 40.90 6.64
N ASP A 536 14.90 41.88 7.22
CA ASP A 536 14.36 43.23 7.39
C ASP A 536 14.16 43.95 6.06
N ALA A 537 15.04 43.70 5.09
CA ALA A 537 14.96 44.27 3.75
C ALA A 537 13.79 43.70 2.92
N PHE A 538 13.30 42.49 3.24
CA PHE A 538 12.22 41.80 2.52
C PHE A 538 11.25 41.12 3.51
N PRO A 539 10.43 41.90 4.24
CA PRO A 539 9.50 41.36 5.24
C PRO A 539 8.41 40.45 4.65
N GLU A 540 8.23 40.45 3.33
CA GLU A 540 7.37 39.50 2.61
C GLU A 540 7.76 38.05 2.88
N ALA A 541 9.04 37.78 3.16
CA ALA A 541 9.51 36.45 3.53
C ALA A 541 8.88 35.95 4.85
N TYR A 542 8.67 36.82 5.84
CA TYR A 542 7.97 36.45 7.06
C TYR A 542 6.50 36.16 6.80
N ILE A 543 5.84 36.96 5.96
CA ILE A 543 4.45 36.75 5.59
C ILE A 543 4.30 35.40 4.88
N GLN A 544 5.19 35.09 3.94
CA GLN A 544 5.19 33.81 3.25
C GLN A 544 5.31 32.63 4.22
N LEU A 545 6.24 32.71 5.19
CA LEU A 545 6.36 31.67 6.22
C LEU A 545 5.10 31.51 7.07
N ILE A 546 4.44 32.61 7.46
CA ILE A 546 3.18 32.53 8.22
C ILE A 546 2.05 31.90 7.38
N MET A 547 2.04 32.13 6.06
CA MET A 547 1.04 31.56 5.16
C MET A 547 1.29 30.08 4.85
N GLU A 548 2.55 29.67 4.69
CA GLU A 548 2.90 28.39 4.05
C GLU A 548 3.56 27.37 4.99
N ALA A 549 4.24 27.81 6.05
CA ALA A 549 4.99 26.91 6.92
C ALA A 549 4.09 25.92 7.66
N GLN A 550 4.61 24.73 7.95
CA GLN A 550 3.86 23.64 8.58
C GLN A 550 4.44 23.27 9.96
N MET A 551 5.10 24.21 10.64
CA MET A 551 5.81 23.97 11.90
C MET A 551 5.72 25.18 12.85
N ASN A 552 5.33 24.99 14.11
CA ASN A 552 5.03 26.10 15.03
C ASN A 552 6.24 27.02 15.28
N ILE A 553 7.43 26.45 15.47
CA ILE A 553 8.65 27.24 15.74
C ILE A 553 9.00 28.21 14.59
N ILE A 554 8.60 27.86 13.35
CA ILE A 554 8.79 28.71 12.17
C ILE A 554 7.75 29.84 12.17
N HIS A 555 6.51 29.53 12.52
CA HIS A 555 5.45 30.53 12.70
C HIS A 555 5.79 31.52 13.80
N GLU A 556 6.32 31.05 14.94
CA GLU A 556 6.80 31.90 16.03
C GLU A 556 7.93 32.82 15.58
N PHE A 557 8.94 32.26 14.89
CA PHE A 557 10.04 33.02 14.32
C PHE A 557 9.53 34.14 13.38
N ALA A 558 8.64 33.79 12.45
CA ALA A 558 8.16 34.73 11.46
C ALA A 558 7.24 35.80 12.06
N TYR A 559 6.30 35.40 12.93
CA TYR A 559 5.36 36.31 13.56
C TYR A 559 6.04 37.29 14.51
N ASN A 560 6.94 36.82 15.38
CA ASN A 560 7.62 37.68 16.35
C ASN A 560 8.47 38.75 15.66
N ASN A 561 9.21 38.38 14.62
CA ASN A 561 10.03 39.31 13.86
C ASN A 561 9.19 40.26 12.98
N LEU A 562 8.06 39.79 12.44
CA LEU A 562 7.15 40.66 11.70
C LEU A 562 6.47 41.69 12.62
N LYS A 563 6.06 41.28 13.83
CA LYS A 563 5.29 42.09 14.79
C LYS A 563 6.06 43.28 15.38
N VAL A 564 7.37 43.14 15.57
CA VAL A 564 8.22 44.20 16.16
C VAL A 564 8.53 45.34 15.18
N ARG A 565 8.19 45.18 13.90
CA ARG A 565 8.46 46.20 12.88
C ARG A 565 7.53 47.40 13.00
N SER A 566 8.06 48.58 12.69
CA SER A 566 7.29 49.84 12.70
C SER A 566 6.21 49.90 11.60
N ASP A 567 6.38 49.17 10.50
CA ASP A 567 5.46 49.13 9.36
C ASP A 567 4.48 47.94 9.39
N PHE A 568 4.42 47.17 10.50
CA PHE A 568 3.59 45.97 10.66
C PHE A 568 2.13 46.17 10.22
N ASN A 569 1.44 47.18 10.75
CA ASN A 569 0.03 47.46 10.41
C ASN A 569 -0.15 47.77 8.92
N THR A 570 0.82 48.45 8.31
CA THR A 570 0.79 48.77 6.87
C THR A 570 0.93 47.51 6.01
N LEU A 571 1.75 46.55 6.43
CA LEU A 571 1.96 45.28 5.74
C LEU A 571 0.69 44.42 5.79
N ILE A 572 0.13 44.19 6.97
CA ILE A 572 -1.04 43.31 7.14
C ILE A 572 -2.32 43.94 6.57
N ASN A 573 -2.40 45.27 6.47
CA ASN A 573 -3.55 45.94 5.83
C ASN A 573 -3.67 45.62 4.33
N ARG A 574 -2.57 45.19 3.68
CA ARG A 574 -2.56 44.78 2.27
C ARG A 574 -3.21 43.41 2.04
N PHE A 575 -3.46 42.62 3.08
CA PHE A 575 -4.13 41.32 2.94
C PHE A 575 -5.56 41.52 2.43
N ASP A 576 -5.88 40.79 1.36
CA ASP A 576 -7.21 40.68 0.82
C ASP A 576 -8.06 39.69 1.63
N GLU A 577 -9.34 39.61 1.30
CA GLU A 577 -10.30 38.73 1.99
C GLU A 577 -9.86 37.26 1.96
N THR A 578 -9.32 36.81 0.82
CA THR A 578 -8.81 35.45 0.64
C THR A 578 -7.64 35.15 1.57
N SER A 579 -6.65 36.04 1.64
CA SER A 579 -5.50 35.91 2.52
C SER A 579 -5.92 35.83 3.99
N ILE A 580 -6.88 36.66 4.40
CA ILE A 580 -7.42 36.64 5.76
C ILE A 580 -8.11 35.31 6.05
N LEU A 581 -8.94 34.81 5.14
CA LEU A 581 -9.62 33.51 5.30
C LEU A 581 -8.63 32.35 5.34
N ASN A 582 -7.56 32.38 4.53
CA ASN A 582 -6.50 31.37 4.57
C ASN A 582 -5.82 31.35 5.95
N LEU A 583 -5.47 32.52 6.50
CA LEU A 583 -4.90 32.64 7.83
C LEU A 583 -5.83 32.08 8.92
N LEU A 584 -7.13 32.41 8.87
CA LEU A 584 -8.13 31.96 9.85
C LEU A 584 -8.47 30.46 9.78
N ASN A 585 -8.15 29.81 8.67
CA ASN A 585 -8.39 28.39 8.39
C ASN A 585 -7.12 27.53 8.43
N SER A 586 -5.97 28.14 8.69
CA SER A 586 -4.73 27.43 9.03
C SER A 586 -4.95 26.51 10.22
N ASP A 587 -4.26 25.38 10.24
CA ASP A 587 -4.24 24.46 11.39
C ASP A 587 -3.38 24.97 12.56
N PHE A 588 -2.66 26.08 12.36
CA PHE A 588 -1.77 26.68 13.33
C PHE A 588 -2.38 27.94 13.97
N ALA A 589 -2.18 28.08 15.28
CA ALA A 589 -2.78 29.17 16.07
C ALA A 589 -2.21 30.56 15.73
N ILE A 590 -0.94 30.66 15.37
CA ILE A 590 -0.29 31.95 15.06
C ILE A 590 -0.82 32.57 13.77
N PRO A 591 -0.90 31.85 12.63
CA PRO A 591 -1.61 32.33 11.44
C PRO A 591 -3.06 32.72 11.74
N ASN A 592 -3.80 31.91 12.51
CA ASN A 592 -5.17 32.23 12.91
C ASN A 592 -5.24 33.57 13.66
N TYR A 593 -4.33 33.79 14.61
CA TYR A 593 -4.25 35.04 15.37
C TYR A 593 -3.97 36.24 14.46
N LEU A 594 -3.00 36.13 13.55
CA LEU A 594 -2.69 37.20 12.59
C LEU A 594 -3.89 37.51 11.67
N GLY A 595 -4.59 36.49 11.20
CA GLY A 595 -5.83 36.65 10.43
C GLY A 595 -6.87 37.44 11.21
N PHE A 596 -7.04 37.13 12.50
CA PHE A 596 -7.98 37.86 13.35
C PHE A 596 -7.52 39.29 13.71
N GLU A 597 -6.22 39.51 13.94
CA GLU A 597 -5.67 40.87 14.10
C GLU A 597 -5.95 41.73 12.86
N THR A 598 -5.85 41.13 11.67
CA THR A 598 -6.15 41.80 10.40
C THR A 598 -7.64 42.15 10.28
N ILE A 599 -8.56 41.26 10.69
CA ILE A 599 -9.99 41.59 10.78
C ILE A 599 -10.22 42.79 11.70
N ARG A 600 -9.57 42.82 12.87
CA ARG A 600 -9.74 43.92 13.83
C ARG A 600 -9.25 45.24 13.26
N LEU A 601 -8.12 45.24 12.54
CA LEU A 601 -7.58 46.43 11.89
C LEU A 601 -8.52 46.95 10.78
N LYS A 602 -9.14 46.05 10.02
CA LYS A 602 -10.01 46.35 8.87
C LYS A 602 -11.51 46.26 9.21
N ASN A 603 -11.87 46.35 10.49
CA ASN A 603 -13.23 46.06 10.97
C ASN A 603 -14.28 46.95 10.28
N ASP A 604 -14.00 48.24 10.14
CA ASP A 604 -14.96 49.23 9.60
C ASP A 604 -15.31 48.96 8.13
N THR A 605 -14.39 48.34 7.37
CA THR A 605 -14.62 47.98 5.96
C THR A 605 -15.23 46.59 5.79
N LEU A 606 -14.84 45.63 6.65
CA LEU A 606 -15.22 44.22 6.50
C LEU A 606 -16.61 43.92 7.09
N VAL A 607 -17.07 44.70 8.08
CA VAL A 607 -18.34 44.43 8.78
C VAL A 607 -19.57 44.51 7.87
N SER A 608 -19.54 45.35 6.83
CA SER A 608 -20.65 45.51 5.88
C SER A 608 -20.65 44.47 4.75
N GLN A 609 -19.61 43.65 4.63
CA GLN A 609 -19.48 42.65 3.57
C GLN A 609 -20.12 41.32 3.99
N ALA A 610 -21.40 41.15 3.66
CA ALA A 610 -22.18 39.99 4.10
C ALA A 610 -21.54 38.63 3.72
N GLY A 611 -21.06 38.51 2.48
CA GLY A 611 -20.40 37.30 1.98
C GLY A 611 -19.09 36.97 2.70
N PHE A 612 -18.30 37.99 3.12
CA PHE A 612 -17.07 37.80 3.87
C PHE A 612 -17.36 37.37 5.31
N VAL A 613 -18.27 38.06 6.01
CA VAL A 613 -18.66 37.72 7.39
C VAL A 613 -19.24 36.30 7.46
N ALA A 614 -20.02 35.88 6.47
CA ALA A 614 -20.52 34.51 6.38
C ALA A 614 -19.39 33.48 6.18
N ASN A 615 -18.33 33.81 5.43
CA ASN A 615 -17.14 32.95 5.31
C ASN A 615 -16.38 32.85 6.64
N VAL A 616 -16.22 33.98 7.36
CA VAL A 616 -15.55 33.99 8.68
C VAL A 616 -16.31 33.16 9.71
N LEU A 617 -17.64 33.08 9.61
CA LEU A 617 -18.46 32.21 10.46
C LEU A 617 -18.11 30.72 10.30
N ASN A 618 -17.57 30.30 9.15
CA ASN A 618 -17.11 28.94 8.90
C ASN A 618 -15.63 28.72 9.24
N SER A 619 -14.93 29.73 9.79
CA SER A 619 -13.51 29.61 10.08
C SER A 619 -13.19 28.66 11.24
N LYS A 620 -12.01 28.00 11.21
CA LYS A 620 -11.52 27.14 12.31
C LYS A 620 -11.31 27.90 13.62
N THR A 621 -11.08 29.21 13.54
CA THR A 621 -10.81 30.08 14.70
C THR A 621 -12.09 30.47 15.47
N GLU A 622 -12.20 30.07 16.74
CA GLU A 622 -13.39 30.38 17.57
C GLU A 622 -13.62 31.89 17.76
N VAL A 623 -12.55 32.65 18.01
CA VAL A 623 -12.65 34.10 18.22
C VAL A 623 -13.20 34.81 16.97
N ALA A 624 -12.78 34.37 15.78
CA ALA A 624 -13.27 34.90 14.51
C ALA A 624 -14.74 34.53 14.28
N ARG A 625 -15.14 33.29 14.59
CA ARG A 625 -16.56 32.86 14.53
C ARG A 625 -17.45 33.68 15.47
N ASN A 626 -16.99 33.92 16.70
CA ASN A 626 -17.73 34.71 17.68
C ASN A 626 -17.88 36.17 17.22
N TRP A 627 -16.84 36.74 16.60
CA TRP A 627 -16.94 38.05 15.95
C TRP A 627 -17.98 38.04 14.83
N ALA A 628 -17.92 37.10 13.89
CA ALA A 628 -18.87 37.00 12.78
C ALA A 628 -20.32 36.82 13.27
N LYS A 629 -20.52 35.93 14.24
CA LYS A 629 -21.81 35.72 14.92
C LYS A 629 -22.36 37.03 15.48
N LYS A 630 -21.55 37.80 16.21
CA LYS A 630 -21.94 39.09 16.78
C LYS A 630 -22.32 40.10 15.70
N GLN A 631 -21.60 40.13 14.56
CA GLN A 631 -21.95 41.02 13.45
C GLN A 631 -23.31 40.63 12.84
N ILE A 632 -23.55 39.33 12.62
CA ILE A 632 -24.82 38.84 12.10
C ILE A 632 -25.98 39.16 13.04
N GLU A 633 -25.82 38.95 14.35
CA GLU A 633 -26.84 39.27 15.36
C GLU A 633 -27.12 40.78 15.46
N SER A 634 -26.11 41.62 15.24
CA SER A 634 -26.25 43.07 15.33
C SER A 634 -27.01 43.67 14.14
N ASN A 635 -27.04 42.99 12.99
CA ASN A 635 -27.77 43.43 11.81
C ASN A 635 -28.29 42.24 10.97
N THR A 636 -29.16 41.42 11.55
CA THR A 636 -29.69 40.20 10.92
C THR A 636 -30.27 40.46 9.52
N ALA A 637 -30.92 41.60 9.34
CA ALA A 637 -31.51 41.98 8.06
C ALA A 637 -30.46 42.18 6.96
N LEU A 638 -29.29 42.76 7.23
CA LEU A 638 -28.24 42.92 6.23
C LEU A 638 -27.77 41.56 5.69
N PHE A 639 -27.53 40.59 6.59
CA PHE A 639 -26.93 39.30 6.23
C PHE A 639 -27.96 38.30 5.67
N LEU A 640 -29.15 38.20 6.26
CA LEU A 640 -30.16 37.24 5.78
C LEU A 640 -30.93 37.72 4.54
N ASN A 641 -30.79 38.99 4.16
CA ASN A 641 -31.26 39.46 2.86
C ASN A 641 -30.28 39.22 1.72
N ASP A 642 -29.01 38.94 2.02
CA ASP A 642 -27.97 38.63 1.05
C ASP A 642 -27.98 37.14 0.70
N ILE A 643 -28.15 36.83 -0.58
CA ILE A 643 -28.35 35.44 -1.04
C ILE A 643 -27.08 34.61 -0.84
N GLU A 644 -25.90 35.17 -1.10
CA GLU A 644 -24.64 34.44 -1.01
C GLU A 644 -24.27 34.16 0.45
N ALA A 645 -24.51 35.11 1.35
CA ALA A 645 -24.34 34.93 2.78
C ALA A 645 -25.24 33.80 3.32
N VAL A 646 -26.50 33.76 2.93
CA VAL A 646 -27.43 32.70 3.36
C VAL A 646 -27.01 31.32 2.83
N VAL A 647 -26.60 31.23 1.56
CA VAL A 647 -26.07 29.96 1.01
C VAL A 647 -24.84 29.51 1.81
N LYS A 648 -23.89 30.39 2.11
CA LYS A 648 -22.73 30.06 2.95
C LYS A 648 -23.12 29.60 4.36
N ILE A 649 -24.14 30.20 4.97
CA ILE A 649 -24.69 29.76 6.27
C ILE A 649 -25.31 28.36 6.16
N PHE A 650 -25.95 28.01 5.04
CA PHE A 650 -26.52 26.69 4.80
C PHE A 650 -25.47 25.59 4.73
N PHE A 651 -24.29 25.94 4.21
CA PHE A 651 -23.13 25.06 4.09
C PHE A 651 -22.12 25.25 5.24
N ASN A 652 -22.52 25.85 6.37
CA ASN A 652 -21.64 25.97 7.53
C ASN A 652 -21.51 24.64 8.28
N GLU A 653 -20.28 24.18 8.49
CA GLU A 653 -19.95 22.85 9.02
C GLU A 653 -19.74 22.82 10.53
N ILE A 654 -19.61 23.98 11.17
CA ILE A 654 -19.19 24.10 12.56
C ILE A 654 -20.28 23.54 13.49
N PRO A 655 -20.04 22.42 14.22
CA PRO A 655 -21.08 21.76 15.00
C PRO A 655 -21.70 22.66 16.08
N GLY A 656 -20.87 23.49 16.74
CA GLY A 656 -21.31 24.43 17.78
C GLY A 656 -22.25 25.53 17.30
N LEU A 657 -22.34 25.77 15.99
CA LEU A 657 -23.23 26.78 15.41
C LEU A 657 -24.57 26.22 14.94
N LYS A 658 -24.77 24.89 14.93
CA LYS A 658 -25.98 24.25 14.38
C LYS A 658 -27.28 24.81 14.94
N ASN A 659 -27.40 24.88 16.28
CA ASN A 659 -28.61 25.38 16.95
C ASN A 659 -28.78 26.89 16.76
N TRP A 660 -27.68 27.64 16.78
CA TRP A 660 -27.74 29.08 16.54
C TRP A 660 -28.21 29.40 15.12
N ILE A 661 -27.65 28.73 14.10
CA ILE A 661 -28.07 28.89 12.70
C ILE A 661 -29.55 28.54 12.54
N LYS A 662 -29.99 27.41 13.10
CA LYS A 662 -31.40 27.00 13.05
C LYS A 662 -32.32 28.09 13.62
N ASN A 663 -32.03 28.58 14.83
CA ASN A 663 -32.82 29.62 15.47
C ASN A 663 -32.79 30.95 14.69
N THR A 664 -31.64 31.32 14.12
CA THR A 664 -31.49 32.54 13.31
C THR A 664 -32.33 32.46 12.03
N LEU A 665 -32.38 31.30 11.37
CA LEU A 665 -33.18 31.08 10.17
C LEU A 665 -34.68 31.00 10.48
N GLU A 666 -35.09 30.36 11.59
CA GLU A 666 -36.51 30.23 12.00
C GLU A 666 -37.13 31.56 12.40
N ASN A 667 -36.35 32.47 12.98
CA ASN A 667 -36.83 33.78 13.45
C ASN A 667 -36.81 34.87 12.38
N PHE A 668 -36.36 34.57 11.15
CA PHE A 668 -36.32 35.53 10.04
C PHE A 668 -37.38 35.19 8.99
N VAL A 669 -38.13 36.21 8.57
CA VAL A 669 -39.17 36.06 7.54
C VAL A 669 -38.56 36.29 6.17
N PHE A 670 -38.32 35.21 5.43
CA PHE A 670 -37.88 35.28 4.03
C PHE A 670 -39.06 35.61 3.10
N THR A 671 -38.85 36.48 2.12
CA THR A 671 -39.83 36.69 1.05
C THR A 671 -39.87 35.47 0.12
N GLU A 672 -41.02 35.19 -0.52
CA GLU A 672 -41.17 34.03 -1.40
C GLU A 672 -40.13 34.02 -2.53
N ASP A 673 -39.94 35.15 -3.21
CA ASP A 673 -38.92 35.28 -4.27
C ASP A 673 -37.51 34.91 -3.79
N LYS A 674 -37.15 35.32 -2.56
CA LYS A 674 -35.82 35.01 -2.00
C LYS A 674 -35.71 33.55 -1.62
N ALA A 675 -36.70 32.99 -0.94
CA ALA A 675 -36.73 31.57 -0.59
C ALA A 675 -36.58 30.70 -1.85
N LYS A 676 -37.23 31.08 -2.96
CA LYS A 676 -37.11 30.42 -4.27
C LYS A 676 -35.68 30.49 -4.83
N VAL A 677 -35.05 31.67 -4.84
CA VAL A 677 -33.67 31.81 -5.36
C VAL A 677 -32.66 31.07 -4.49
N ILE A 678 -32.80 31.13 -3.16
CA ILE A 678 -31.94 30.38 -2.22
C ILE A 678 -32.09 28.87 -2.46
N THR A 679 -33.33 28.37 -2.60
CA THR A 679 -33.59 26.96 -2.91
C THR A 679 -32.88 26.51 -4.19
N GLY A 680 -32.98 27.31 -5.27
CA GLY A 680 -32.31 27.03 -6.52
C GLY A 680 -30.78 26.97 -6.37
N LYS A 681 -30.16 27.97 -5.72
CA LYS A 681 -28.71 27.98 -5.50
C LYS A 681 -28.23 26.81 -4.63
N VAL A 682 -28.93 26.50 -3.54
CA VAL A 682 -28.56 25.37 -2.66
C VAL A 682 -28.63 24.04 -3.42
N ILE A 683 -29.64 23.84 -4.26
CA ILE A 683 -29.74 22.63 -5.09
C ILE A 683 -28.59 22.54 -6.10
N ILE A 684 -28.20 23.66 -6.73
CA ILE A 684 -27.05 23.68 -7.65
C ILE A 684 -25.77 23.26 -6.92
N GLU A 685 -25.50 23.82 -5.74
CA GLU A 685 -24.32 23.44 -4.94
C GLU A 685 -24.37 21.95 -4.55
N LEU A 686 -25.53 21.44 -4.10
CA LEU A 686 -25.70 20.02 -3.76
C LEU A 686 -25.44 19.09 -4.95
N LEU A 687 -25.80 19.50 -6.17
CA LEU A 687 -25.57 18.73 -7.40
C LEU A 687 -24.11 18.75 -7.87
N LEU A 688 -23.30 19.70 -7.40
CA LEU A 688 -21.87 19.81 -7.73
C LEU A 688 -20.97 19.03 -6.75
N LEU A 689 -21.50 18.62 -5.59
CA LEU A 689 -20.73 17.89 -4.59
C LEU A 689 -20.49 16.44 -5.03
N GLU A 690 -19.25 16.00 -4.92
CA GLU A 690 -18.84 14.60 -5.13
C GLU A 690 -19.10 13.75 -3.87
N GLU A 691 -19.23 12.43 -4.02
CA GLU A 691 -19.47 11.50 -2.92
C GLU A 691 -18.29 11.45 -1.93
N SER A 692 -18.50 11.96 -0.71
CA SER A 692 -17.55 11.85 0.40
C SER A 692 -18.25 11.97 1.75
N THR A 693 -17.66 11.46 2.83
CA THR A 693 -18.26 11.56 4.18
C THR A 693 -18.44 13.01 4.64
N ALA A 694 -17.49 13.89 4.29
CA ALA A 694 -17.56 15.32 4.57
C ALA A 694 -18.74 15.97 3.81
N ASN A 695 -18.81 15.74 2.49
CA ASN A 695 -19.87 16.31 1.64
C ASN A 695 -21.26 15.78 2.02
N ASN A 696 -21.39 14.50 2.38
CA ASN A 696 -22.65 13.94 2.86
C ASN A 696 -23.13 14.62 4.15
N THR A 697 -22.21 14.88 5.09
CA THR A 697 -22.52 15.58 6.35
C THR A 697 -22.94 17.02 6.09
N LEU A 698 -22.18 17.71 5.23
CA LEU A 698 -22.44 19.07 4.79
C LEU A 698 -23.82 19.20 4.09
N ALA A 699 -24.11 18.29 3.15
CA ALA A 699 -25.38 18.25 2.43
C ALA A 699 -26.56 18.00 3.38
N ALA A 700 -26.44 17.08 4.33
CA ALA A 700 -27.49 16.84 5.31
C ALA A 700 -27.80 18.09 6.16
N LEU A 701 -26.79 18.88 6.51
CA LEU A 701 -26.99 20.17 7.20
C LEU A 701 -27.71 21.18 6.31
N ALA A 702 -27.27 21.34 5.06
CA ALA A 702 -27.87 22.26 4.11
C ALA A 702 -29.34 21.89 3.81
N ILE A 703 -29.63 20.60 3.59
CA ILE A 703 -30.98 20.08 3.34
C ILE A 703 -31.90 20.36 4.53
N ASN A 704 -31.45 20.11 5.76
CA ASN A 704 -32.26 20.37 6.95
C ASN A 704 -32.54 21.86 7.14
N ARG A 705 -31.55 22.73 6.90
CA ARG A 705 -31.73 24.19 6.94
C ARG A 705 -32.66 24.68 5.83
N LEU A 706 -32.61 24.08 4.64
CA LEU A 706 -33.51 24.36 3.53
C LEU A 706 -34.97 23.98 3.83
N LYS A 707 -35.18 22.81 4.46
CA LYS A 707 -36.50 22.35 4.91
C LYS A 707 -37.16 23.37 5.85
N THR A 708 -36.39 24.12 6.65
CA THR A 708 -36.90 25.13 7.59
C THR A 708 -37.51 26.35 6.91
N ILE A 709 -36.96 26.82 5.78
CA ILE A 709 -37.39 28.10 5.17
C ILE A 709 -38.17 27.95 3.86
N ALA A 710 -38.08 26.79 3.20
CA ALA A 710 -38.54 26.64 1.82
C ALA A 710 -39.49 25.44 1.60
N THR A 711 -40.14 24.92 2.64
CA THR A 711 -41.02 23.73 2.52
C THR A 711 -42.08 23.87 1.42
N SER A 712 -42.74 25.03 1.33
CA SER A 712 -43.76 25.32 0.31
C SER A 712 -43.20 25.34 -1.12
N HIS A 713 -41.95 25.77 -1.29
CA HIS A 713 -41.28 25.85 -2.59
C HIS A 713 -40.73 24.48 -3.03
N LEU A 714 -40.23 23.67 -2.09
CA LEU A 714 -39.78 22.30 -2.36
C LEU A 714 -40.90 21.45 -2.98
N GLU A 715 -42.15 21.63 -2.52
CA GLU A 715 -43.32 20.97 -3.09
C GLU A 715 -43.56 21.34 -4.58
N GLN A 716 -43.21 22.55 -4.99
CA GLN A 716 -43.46 23.09 -6.34
C GLN A 716 -42.34 22.79 -7.34
N LEU A 717 -41.23 22.15 -6.93
CA LEU A 717 -40.10 21.84 -7.82
C LEU A 717 -40.51 20.90 -8.96
N SER A 718 -39.83 20.98 -10.11
CA SER A 718 -40.13 20.10 -11.25
C SER A 718 -39.64 18.66 -11.01
N TRP A 719 -40.25 17.70 -11.72
CA TRP A 719 -39.80 16.31 -11.72
C TRP A 719 -38.36 16.14 -12.22
N ASP A 720 -37.92 17.00 -13.15
CA ASP A 720 -36.54 17.04 -13.65
C ASP A 720 -35.52 17.29 -12.54
N ILE A 721 -35.80 18.23 -11.63
CA ILE A 721 -34.91 18.52 -10.50
C ILE A 721 -34.81 17.33 -9.55
N VAL A 722 -35.94 16.65 -9.29
CA VAL A 722 -35.96 15.44 -8.46
C VAL A 722 -35.14 14.33 -9.11
N ALA A 723 -35.30 14.12 -10.42
CA ALA A 723 -34.52 13.14 -11.17
C ALA A 723 -33.01 13.45 -11.12
N ARG A 724 -32.62 14.72 -11.26
CA ARG A 724 -31.21 15.15 -11.16
C ARG A 724 -30.63 14.93 -9.76
N LEU A 725 -31.39 15.15 -8.70
CA LEU A 725 -30.97 14.88 -7.32
C LEU A 725 -30.79 13.38 -7.06
N ILE A 726 -31.60 12.53 -7.68
CA ILE A 726 -31.48 11.07 -7.55
C ILE A 726 -30.28 10.55 -8.36
N ALA A 727 -30.04 11.13 -9.53
CA ALA A 727 -28.97 10.73 -10.44
C ALA A 727 -27.60 11.33 -10.09
N SER A 728 -27.51 12.23 -9.10
CA SER A 728 -26.24 12.85 -8.71
C SER A 728 -25.32 11.89 -7.98
N ASP A 729 -24.02 12.14 -8.07
CA ASP A 729 -23.00 11.31 -7.41
C ASP A 729 -23.16 11.25 -5.89
N LEU A 730 -23.58 12.35 -5.25
CA LEU A 730 -23.76 12.43 -3.81
C LEU A 730 -25.05 11.74 -3.33
N LYS A 731 -24.93 10.62 -2.62
CA LYS A 731 -26.08 9.81 -2.14
C LYS A 731 -27.01 10.57 -1.21
N THR A 732 -26.49 11.47 -0.37
CA THR A 732 -27.33 12.27 0.54
C THR A 732 -28.32 13.18 -0.20
N ASN A 733 -28.15 13.45 -1.50
CA ASN A 733 -29.16 14.16 -2.28
C ASN A 733 -30.49 13.39 -2.38
N ASN A 734 -30.47 12.07 -2.22
CA ASN A 734 -31.68 11.25 -2.07
C ASN A 734 -32.52 11.65 -0.84
N LEU A 735 -31.91 12.25 0.19
CA LEU A 735 -32.64 12.79 1.33
C LEU A 735 -33.53 13.96 0.93
N LEU A 736 -33.01 14.88 0.11
CA LEU A 736 -33.80 16.00 -0.40
C LEU A 736 -34.83 15.50 -1.41
N ALA A 737 -34.45 14.61 -2.33
CA ALA A 737 -35.35 14.03 -3.32
C ALA A 737 -36.54 13.31 -2.66
N SER A 738 -36.28 12.41 -1.71
CA SER A 738 -37.33 11.69 -0.96
C SER A 738 -38.23 12.64 -0.17
N SER A 739 -37.66 13.70 0.42
CA SER A 739 -38.44 14.73 1.12
C SER A 739 -39.36 15.51 0.18
N ILE A 740 -38.88 15.88 -1.02
CA ILE A 740 -39.69 16.53 -2.06
C ILE A 740 -40.84 15.60 -2.50
N LEU A 741 -40.55 14.31 -2.69
CA LEU A 741 -41.54 13.33 -3.13
C LEU A 741 -42.67 13.14 -2.10
N ILE A 742 -42.36 13.14 -0.80
CA ILE A 742 -43.37 13.13 0.27
C ILE A 742 -44.27 14.37 0.24
N LEU A 743 -43.69 15.54 -0.06
CA LEU A 743 -44.49 16.76 -0.18
C LEU A 743 -45.41 16.68 -1.40
N LYS A 744 -44.89 16.18 -2.52
CA LYS A 744 -45.65 16.01 -3.77
C LYS A 744 -46.74 14.95 -3.70
N SER A 745 -46.50 13.83 -3.01
CA SER A 745 -47.45 12.71 -2.91
C SER A 745 -48.77 13.10 -2.22
N LYS A 746 -48.80 14.24 -1.51
CA LYS A 746 -50.04 14.80 -0.93
C LYS A 746 -51.00 15.38 -1.98
N LYS A 747 -50.51 15.72 -3.18
CA LYS A 747 -51.29 16.38 -4.24
C LYS A 747 -51.31 15.62 -5.57
N VAL A 748 -50.43 14.63 -5.72
CA VAL A 748 -50.24 13.88 -6.96
C VAL A 748 -50.63 12.41 -6.75
N ALA A 749 -51.21 11.78 -7.77
CA ALA A 749 -51.57 10.36 -7.70
C ALA A 749 -50.33 9.47 -7.52
N SER A 750 -50.44 8.41 -6.71
CA SER A 750 -49.32 7.52 -6.41
C SER A 750 -48.69 6.86 -7.64
N GLN A 751 -49.44 6.71 -8.74
CA GLN A 751 -48.96 6.15 -10.00
C GLN A 751 -47.92 7.02 -10.72
N GLU A 752 -47.87 8.33 -10.41
CA GLU A 752 -46.88 9.23 -11.02
C GLU A 752 -45.47 9.06 -10.42
N ILE A 753 -45.36 8.37 -9.29
CA ILE A 753 -44.07 7.99 -8.70
C ILE A 753 -43.78 6.53 -9.10
N PRO A 754 -42.66 6.24 -9.78
CA PRO A 754 -42.31 4.85 -10.11
C PRO A 754 -42.00 4.04 -8.85
N PHE A 755 -42.53 2.82 -8.75
CA PHE A 755 -42.27 1.94 -7.59
C PHE A 755 -40.78 1.60 -7.43
N SER A 756 -40.04 1.51 -8.55
CA SER A 756 -38.59 1.30 -8.55
C SER A 756 -37.83 2.37 -7.76
N LEU A 757 -38.35 3.59 -7.70
CA LEU A 757 -37.75 4.68 -6.93
C LEU A 757 -37.96 4.51 -5.42
N ILE A 758 -39.09 3.95 -5.01
CA ILE A 758 -39.34 3.63 -3.60
C ILE A 758 -38.48 2.45 -3.18
N ALA A 759 -38.35 1.44 -4.03
CA ALA A 759 -37.45 0.32 -3.79
C ALA A 759 -36.01 0.82 -3.57
N LEU A 760 -35.55 1.83 -4.33
CA LEU A 760 -34.26 2.49 -4.13
C LEU A 760 -34.15 3.11 -2.73
N PHE A 761 -35.13 3.92 -2.31
CA PHE A 761 -35.09 4.56 -0.98
C PHE A 761 -35.18 3.56 0.19
N LEU A 762 -35.94 2.48 0.03
CA LEU A 762 -36.05 1.42 1.03
C LEU A 762 -34.75 0.61 1.18
N GLN A 763 -33.87 0.64 0.19
CA GLN A 763 -32.55 -0.01 0.24
C GLN A 763 -31.44 0.93 0.72
N ASP A 764 -31.73 2.21 0.94
CA ASP A 764 -30.73 3.22 1.30
C ASP A 764 -30.17 3.00 2.72
N ASP A 765 -28.88 3.25 2.92
CA ASP A 765 -28.23 3.10 4.23
C ASP A 765 -28.69 4.18 5.23
N ASN A 766 -29.16 5.32 4.74
CA ASN A 766 -29.67 6.40 5.57
C ASN A 766 -31.07 6.08 6.12
N PHE A 767 -31.18 6.05 7.45
CA PHE A 767 -32.43 5.78 8.15
C PHE A 767 -33.58 6.74 7.77
N GLU A 768 -33.32 8.05 7.64
CA GLU A 768 -34.36 9.03 7.29
C GLU A 768 -34.87 8.81 5.86
N ILE A 769 -33.99 8.43 4.93
CA ILE A 769 -34.38 8.09 3.54
C ILE A 769 -35.25 6.84 3.51
N ARG A 770 -34.89 5.78 4.26
CA ARG A 770 -35.74 4.58 4.37
C ARG A 770 -37.11 4.87 4.96
N GLN A 771 -37.16 5.66 6.03
CA GLN A 771 -38.43 6.08 6.64
C GLN A 771 -39.29 6.86 5.64
N ASN A 772 -38.67 7.72 4.82
CA ASN A 772 -39.37 8.40 3.74
C ASN A 772 -39.91 7.41 2.69
N GLY A 773 -39.12 6.40 2.31
CA GLY A 773 -39.56 5.31 1.44
C GLY A 773 -40.73 4.52 2.00
N ILE A 774 -40.73 4.22 3.30
CA ILE A 774 -41.83 3.50 3.99
C ILE A 774 -43.11 4.34 3.98
N LEU A 775 -43.01 5.64 4.25
CA LEU A 775 -44.15 6.56 4.19
C LEU A 775 -44.75 6.60 2.77
N LEU A 776 -43.90 6.63 1.74
CA LEU A 776 -44.34 6.57 0.36
C LEU A 776 -45.00 5.21 0.04
N LEU A 777 -44.42 4.08 0.46
CA LEU A 777 -44.99 2.74 0.26
C LEU A 777 -46.43 2.63 0.80
N HIS A 778 -46.68 3.19 2.00
CA HIS A 778 -48.01 3.18 2.61
C HIS A 778 -49.05 4.05 1.86
N GLN A 779 -48.61 5.02 1.05
CA GLN A 779 -49.49 5.90 0.27
C GLN A 779 -49.88 5.31 -1.10
N TYR A 780 -49.28 4.20 -1.53
CA TYR A 780 -49.63 3.59 -2.82
C TYR A 780 -51.01 2.97 -2.82
N GLN A 781 -51.76 3.14 -3.91
CA GLN A 781 -53.06 2.47 -4.08
C GLN A 781 -52.92 0.94 -4.10
N GLU A 782 -53.91 0.25 -3.51
CA GLU A 782 -53.90 -1.21 -3.35
C GLU A 782 -53.86 -1.94 -4.70
N ASP A 783 -54.67 -1.51 -5.68
CA ASP A 783 -54.74 -2.13 -7.01
C ASP A 783 -53.39 -2.13 -7.75
N TYR A 784 -52.60 -1.06 -7.58
CA TYR A 784 -51.28 -0.95 -8.21
C TYR A 784 -50.26 -1.89 -7.56
N LEU A 785 -50.27 -2.01 -6.23
CA LEU A 785 -49.37 -2.94 -5.53
C LEU A 785 -49.71 -4.39 -5.87
N LEU A 786 -51.00 -4.72 -6.02
CA LEU A 786 -51.43 -6.06 -6.45
C LEU A 786 -50.97 -6.35 -7.89
N ALA A 787 -51.06 -5.38 -8.80
CA ALA A 787 -50.53 -5.51 -10.15
C ALA A 787 -49.00 -5.70 -10.21
N ASN A 788 -48.27 -5.25 -9.19
CA ASN A 788 -46.80 -5.32 -9.08
C ASN A 788 -46.35 -6.20 -7.89
N THR A 789 -47.09 -7.30 -7.65
CA THR A 789 -46.86 -8.19 -6.49
C THR A 789 -45.43 -8.73 -6.44
N GLU A 790 -44.84 -9.11 -7.58
CA GLU A 790 -43.46 -9.64 -7.62
C GLU A 790 -42.45 -8.63 -7.07
N THR A 791 -42.51 -7.36 -7.52
CA THR A 791 -41.63 -6.29 -7.05
C THR A 791 -41.82 -6.00 -5.55
N LEU A 792 -43.04 -6.10 -5.04
CA LEU A 792 -43.30 -5.95 -3.60
C LEU A 792 -42.70 -7.10 -2.79
N LEU A 793 -42.76 -8.33 -3.30
CA LEU A 793 -42.19 -9.51 -2.65
C LEU A 793 -40.66 -9.53 -2.69
N GLU A 794 -40.04 -8.95 -3.72
CA GLU A 794 -38.59 -8.75 -3.77
C GLU A 794 -38.07 -7.92 -2.58
N LEU A 795 -38.87 -6.99 -2.05
CA LEU A 795 -38.50 -6.20 -0.88
C LEU A 795 -38.37 -7.03 0.40
N LEU A 796 -38.90 -8.27 0.45
CA LEU A 796 -38.64 -9.21 1.56
C LEU A 796 -37.18 -9.67 1.63
N GLN A 797 -36.38 -9.33 0.62
CA GLN A 797 -34.94 -9.61 0.58
C GLN A 797 -34.08 -8.52 1.24
N ASN A 798 -34.70 -7.41 1.68
CA ASN A 798 -34.03 -6.24 2.22
C ASN A 798 -33.26 -6.53 3.53
N GLU A 799 -32.23 -5.73 3.80
CA GLU A 799 -31.30 -5.91 4.93
C GLU A 799 -31.75 -5.16 6.20
N TYR A 800 -32.84 -4.40 6.12
CA TYR A 800 -33.32 -3.54 7.19
C TYR A 800 -34.63 -4.02 7.81
N SER A 801 -34.66 -4.10 9.15
CA SER A 801 -35.81 -4.60 9.90
C SER A 801 -37.07 -3.74 9.76
N ASP A 802 -36.92 -2.42 9.79
CA ASP A 802 -38.02 -1.46 9.65
C ASP A 802 -38.72 -1.61 8.29
N VAL A 803 -37.94 -1.84 7.23
CA VAL A 803 -38.45 -2.08 5.88
C VAL A 803 -39.20 -3.41 5.79
N ILE A 804 -38.61 -4.51 6.27
CA ILE A 804 -39.25 -5.83 6.21
C ILE A 804 -40.57 -5.82 6.98
N THR A 805 -40.61 -5.22 8.17
CA THR A 805 -41.85 -5.08 8.95
C THR A 805 -42.91 -4.29 8.18
N ALA A 806 -42.56 -3.12 7.63
CA ALA A 806 -43.50 -2.31 6.85
C ALA A 806 -44.03 -3.04 5.60
N VAL A 807 -43.16 -3.76 4.88
CA VAL A 807 -43.54 -4.55 3.70
C VAL A 807 -44.48 -5.68 4.09
N LEU A 808 -44.18 -6.44 5.16
CA LEU A 808 -45.05 -7.51 5.63
C LEU A 808 -46.40 -6.98 6.10
N ASP A 809 -46.43 -5.88 6.86
CA ASP A 809 -47.68 -5.24 7.30
C ASP A 809 -48.52 -4.81 6.08
N ARG A 810 -47.87 -4.29 5.04
CA ARG A 810 -48.54 -3.94 3.79
C ARG A 810 -49.09 -5.16 3.05
N ILE A 811 -48.33 -6.25 2.99
CA ILE A 811 -48.79 -7.54 2.41
C ILE A 811 -49.99 -8.08 3.17
N VAL A 812 -49.98 -8.03 4.51
CA VAL A 812 -51.11 -8.46 5.35
C VAL A 812 -52.34 -7.61 5.06
N GLN A 813 -52.18 -6.29 4.91
CA GLN A 813 -53.30 -5.41 4.54
C GLN A 813 -53.89 -5.79 3.18
N LEU A 814 -53.06 -5.96 2.14
CA LEU A 814 -53.50 -6.35 0.79
C LEU A 814 -54.14 -7.75 0.78
N GLY A 815 -53.65 -8.65 1.63
CA GLY A 815 -54.16 -10.01 1.80
C GLY A 815 -55.61 -10.10 2.26
N LYS A 816 -56.15 -9.04 2.88
CA LYS A 816 -57.57 -8.97 3.29
C LYS A 816 -58.51 -8.93 2.08
N SER A 817 -58.08 -8.30 0.99
CA SER A 817 -58.86 -8.13 -0.25
C SER A 817 -58.46 -9.13 -1.34
N ASN A 818 -57.21 -9.62 -1.32
CA ASN A 818 -56.70 -10.59 -2.27
C ASN A 818 -55.84 -11.66 -1.57
N SER A 819 -56.42 -12.83 -1.29
CA SER A 819 -55.72 -13.90 -0.57
C SER A 819 -54.52 -14.50 -1.32
N GLY A 820 -54.45 -14.36 -2.66
CA GLY A 820 -53.36 -14.90 -3.47
C GLY A 820 -51.98 -14.27 -3.19
N ILE A 821 -51.94 -13.02 -2.71
CA ILE A 821 -50.68 -12.38 -2.31
C ILE A 821 -50.06 -13.04 -1.07
N LEU A 822 -50.89 -13.55 -0.14
CA LEU A 822 -50.42 -14.26 1.06
C LEU A 822 -49.81 -15.60 0.67
N ASP A 823 -50.38 -16.31 -0.31
CA ASP A 823 -49.80 -17.55 -0.84
C ASP A 823 -48.41 -17.31 -1.45
N ALA A 824 -48.27 -16.25 -2.24
CA ALA A 824 -46.99 -15.88 -2.86
C ALA A 824 -45.97 -15.42 -1.82
N ALA A 825 -46.39 -14.59 -0.86
CA ALA A 825 -45.54 -14.12 0.23
C ALA A 825 -45.05 -15.27 1.12
N LEU A 826 -45.92 -16.22 1.44
CA LEU A 826 -45.57 -17.40 2.24
C LEU A 826 -44.48 -18.25 1.55
N ARG A 827 -44.58 -18.47 0.23
CA ARG A 827 -43.52 -19.17 -0.54
C ARG A 827 -42.19 -18.43 -0.49
N SER A 828 -42.18 -17.11 -0.70
CA SER A 828 -40.98 -16.28 -0.57
C SER A 828 -40.41 -16.30 0.86
N ASN A 829 -41.28 -16.36 1.86
CA ASN A 829 -40.89 -16.38 3.26
C ASN A 829 -40.18 -17.69 3.68
N VAL A 830 -40.59 -18.83 3.11
CA VAL A 830 -39.88 -20.11 3.31
C VAL A 830 -38.40 -19.96 2.92
N TYR A 831 -38.12 -19.31 1.79
CA TYR A 831 -36.74 -19.04 1.36
C TYR A 831 -35.99 -18.14 2.34
N ALA A 832 -36.66 -17.13 2.91
CA ALA A 832 -36.08 -16.22 3.90
C ALA A 832 -35.72 -16.93 5.22
N LEU A 833 -36.53 -17.90 5.65
CA LEU A 833 -36.30 -18.69 6.87
C LEU A 833 -35.17 -19.73 6.72
N ILE A 834 -34.93 -20.27 5.53
CA ILE A 834 -33.90 -21.31 5.35
C ILE A 834 -32.50 -20.77 5.04
N ARG A 835 -32.38 -19.48 4.72
CA ARG A 835 -31.09 -18.81 4.48
C ARG A 835 -30.60 -18.06 5.72
N LYS A 836 -29.35 -17.61 5.67
CA LYS A 836 -28.77 -16.77 6.73
C LYS A 836 -29.57 -15.48 6.92
N GLU A 837 -29.79 -15.10 8.19
CA GLU A 837 -30.41 -13.83 8.53
C GLU A 837 -29.66 -12.66 7.90
N LYS A 838 -30.41 -11.71 7.33
CA LYS A 838 -29.86 -10.46 6.79
C LYS A 838 -29.57 -9.42 7.89
N PHE A 839 -30.33 -9.48 8.98
CA PHE A 839 -30.13 -8.70 10.20
C PHE A 839 -30.57 -9.55 11.39
N GLY A 840 -30.04 -9.27 12.58
CA GLY A 840 -30.34 -10.06 13.78
C GLY A 840 -31.84 -10.06 14.08
N GLY A 841 -32.43 -11.25 14.22
CA GLY A 841 -33.85 -11.42 14.54
C GLY A 841 -34.79 -11.43 13.33
N ALA A 842 -34.27 -11.43 12.10
CA ALA A 842 -35.09 -11.55 10.89
C ALA A 842 -35.96 -12.81 10.88
N HIS A 843 -35.44 -13.97 11.31
CA HIS A 843 -36.21 -15.21 11.36
C HIS A 843 -37.38 -15.15 12.33
N ILE A 844 -37.27 -14.36 13.41
CA ILE A 844 -38.38 -14.17 14.36
C ILE A 844 -39.53 -13.40 13.69
N ILE A 845 -39.21 -12.34 12.94
CA ILE A 845 -40.21 -11.55 12.20
C ILE A 845 -40.92 -12.44 11.16
N PHE A 846 -40.13 -13.19 10.39
CA PHE A 846 -40.66 -14.10 9.37
C PHE A 846 -41.46 -15.26 9.96
N LYS A 847 -41.03 -15.84 11.08
CA LYS A 847 -41.79 -16.84 11.84
C LYS A 847 -43.14 -16.28 12.29
N LYS A 848 -43.14 -15.07 12.88
CA LYS A 848 -44.36 -14.41 13.34
C LYS A 848 -45.35 -14.23 12.19
N PHE A 849 -44.90 -13.71 11.06
CA PHE A 849 -45.73 -13.58 9.87
C PHE A 849 -46.27 -14.94 9.39
N THR A 850 -45.42 -15.96 9.27
CA THR A 850 -45.85 -17.30 8.84
C THR A 850 -46.90 -17.90 9.77
N LEU A 851 -46.66 -17.84 11.08
CA LEU A 851 -47.48 -18.51 12.07
C LEU A 851 -48.79 -17.77 12.38
N GLU A 852 -48.76 -16.44 12.44
CA GLU A 852 -49.90 -15.64 12.87
C GLU A 852 -50.74 -15.13 11.68
N GLN A 853 -50.13 -14.87 10.52
CA GLN A 853 -50.80 -14.18 9.41
C GLN A 853 -51.13 -15.09 8.22
N THR A 854 -50.49 -16.26 8.11
CA THR A 854 -50.66 -17.14 6.92
C THR A 854 -51.11 -18.57 7.24
N ALA A 855 -51.65 -18.81 8.44
CA ALA A 855 -52.04 -20.15 8.90
C ALA A 855 -53.05 -20.86 7.98
N ILE A 856 -53.97 -20.09 7.38
CA ILE A 856 -55.01 -20.62 6.47
C ILE A 856 -54.37 -21.10 5.15
N GLN A 857 -53.27 -20.47 4.75
CA GLN A 857 -52.61 -20.67 3.45
C GLN A 857 -51.61 -21.84 3.44
N TRP A 858 -51.27 -22.44 4.58
CA TRP A 858 -50.29 -23.53 4.62
C TRP A 858 -50.66 -24.70 3.70
N ASN A 859 -51.95 -25.04 3.64
CA ASN A 859 -52.47 -26.13 2.81
C ASN A 859 -52.74 -25.74 1.35
N THR A 860 -52.61 -24.47 0.97
CA THR A 860 -52.76 -24.01 -0.42
C THR A 860 -51.40 -23.66 -1.03
N ALA A 861 -50.52 -23.05 -0.25
CA ALA A 861 -49.29 -22.45 -0.74
C ALA A 861 -48.05 -23.35 -0.62
N LEU A 862 -47.96 -24.20 0.41
CA LEU A 862 -46.79 -25.04 0.69
C LEU A 862 -46.95 -26.44 0.10
N ASN A 863 -45.85 -27.16 -0.05
CA ASN A 863 -45.84 -28.60 -0.33
C ASN A 863 -44.96 -29.32 0.71
N PRO A 864 -44.98 -30.67 0.77
CA PRO A 864 -44.17 -31.43 1.72
C PRO A 864 -42.67 -31.09 1.69
N ARG A 865 -42.12 -30.78 0.51
CA ARG A 865 -40.71 -30.42 0.36
C ARG A 865 -40.37 -29.10 1.04
N ASP A 866 -41.27 -28.13 1.02
CA ASP A 866 -41.07 -26.84 1.68
C ASP A 866 -41.10 -26.96 3.20
N ILE A 867 -41.98 -27.81 3.74
CA ILE A 867 -42.06 -28.11 5.17
C ILE A 867 -40.78 -28.84 5.63
N ILE A 868 -40.31 -29.82 4.87
CA ILE A 868 -39.06 -30.54 5.16
C ILE A 868 -37.86 -29.58 5.14
N LYS A 869 -37.77 -28.67 4.16
CA LYS A 869 -36.71 -27.67 4.11
C LYS A 869 -36.68 -26.80 5.37
N LEU A 870 -37.85 -26.41 5.91
CA LEU A 870 -37.92 -25.66 7.16
C LEU A 870 -37.45 -26.49 8.35
N ILE A 871 -37.91 -27.74 8.46
CA ILE A 871 -37.55 -28.64 9.57
C ILE A 871 -36.05 -28.95 9.58
N TYR A 872 -35.42 -29.12 8.42
CA TYR A 872 -33.98 -29.38 8.27
C TYR A 872 -33.15 -28.11 8.06
N ALA A 873 -33.72 -26.93 8.27
CA ALA A 873 -32.95 -25.71 8.20
C ALA A 873 -31.89 -25.69 9.31
N ASN A 874 -30.78 -24.98 9.05
CA ASN A 874 -29.69 -24.80 10.01
C ASN A 874 -30.07 -23.86 11.19
N TYR A 875 -31.30 -23.34 11.22
CA TYR A 875 -31.74 -22.29 12.14
C TYR A 875 -32.92 -22.75 12.98
N ARG A 876 -32.79 -22.63 14.31
CA ARG A 876 -33.79 -23.15 15.25
C ARG A 876 -35.19 -22.59 15.05
N GLU A 877 -35.32 -21.30 14.79
CA GLU A 877 -36.62 -20.66 14.54
C GLU A 877 -37.32 -21.24 13.31
N SER A 878 -36.55 -21.56 12.27
CA SER A 878 -37.05 -22.17 11.04
C SER A 878 -37.47 -23.63 11.27
N GLN A 879 -36.67 -24.41 12.02
CA GLN A 879 -37.03 -25.77 12.41
C GLN A 879 -38.36 -25.81 13.19
N LEU A 880 -38.50 -24.91 14.17
CA LEU A 880 -39.71 -24.80 14.99
C LEU A 880 -40.91 -24.34 14.16
N THR A 881 -40.72 -23.38 13.26
CA THR A 881 -41.77 -22.92 12.32
C THR A 881 -42.24 -24.09 11.44
N GLY A 882 -41.30 -24.86 10.87
CA GLY A 882 -41.60 -26.04 10.08
C GLY A 882 -42.36 -27.11 10.86
N TYR A 883 -42.00 -27.33 12.13
CA TYR A 883 -42.71 -28.28 13.01
C TYR A 883 -44.15 -27.85 13.33
N GLU A 884 -44.38 -26.57 13.64
CA GLU A 884 -45.73 -26.05 13.89
C GLU A 884 -46.63 -26.18 12.67
N ILE A 885 -46.08 -25.91 11.47
CA ILE A 885 -46.79 -26.14 10.21
C ILE A 885 -47.09 -27.64 10.02
N LEU A 886 -46.08 -28.51 10.21
CA LEU A 886 -46.22 -29.96 10.03
C LEU A 886 -47.33 -30.56 10.90
N LYS A 887 -47.49 -30.06 12.14
CA LYS A 887 -48.52 -30.51 13.08
C LYS A 887 -49.95 -30.28 12.57
N GLN A 888 -50.16 -29.22 11.80
CA GLN A 888 -51.49 -28.77 11.35
C GLN A 888 -51.71 -28.96 9.84
N TYR A 889 -50.72 -29.48 9.13
CA TYR A 889 -50.78 -29.73 7.69
C TYR A 889 -51.71 -30.92 7.40
N SER A 890 -52.76 -30.70 6.61
CA SER A 890 -53.82 -31.69 6.40
C SER A 890 -53.51 -32.70 5.29
N ARG A 891 -52.65 -32.33 4.33
CA ARG A 891 -52.28 -33.15 3.16
C ARG A 891 -51.12 -34.09 3.45
N THR A 892 -51.17 -34.80 4.57
CA THR A 892 -50.07 -35.69 5.03
C THR A 892 -49.84 -36.90 4.12
N SER A 893 -50.81 -37.25 3.26
CA SER A 893 -50.68 -38.30 2.25
C SER A 893 -49.69 -37.94 1.13
N GLU A 894 -49.45 -36.66 0.88
CA GLU A 894 -48.50 -36.18 -0.15
C GLU A 894 -47.03 -36.45 0.22
N PHE A 895 -46.73 -36.73 1.50
CA PHE A 895 -45.39 -37.13 1.92
C PHE A 895 -45.07 -38.54 1.40
N THR A 896 -43.85 -38.72 0.90
CA THR A 896 -43.33 -40.06 0.60
C THR A 896 -42.91 -40.76 1.89
N ILE A 897 -42.96 -42.09 1.93
CA ILE A 897 -42.54 -42.85 3.13
C ILE A 897 -41.09 -42.52 3.51
N LEU A 898 -40.19 -42.34 2.53
CA LEU A 898 -38.81 -41.94 2.79
C LEU A 898 -38.68 -40.54 3.40
N GLN A 899 -39.55 -39.59 3.02
CA GLN A 899 -39.58 -38.26 3.65
C GLN A 899 -40.02 -38.36 5.12
N ILE A 900 -40.99 -39.21 5.43
CA ILE A 900 -41.48 -39.43 6.80
C ILE A 900 -40.42 -40.12 7.65
N ILE A 901 -39.69 -41.07 7.08
CA ILE A 901 -38.55 -41.74 7.72
C ILE A 901 -37.41 -40.74 7.96
N ALA A 902 -37.14 -39.84 7.01
CA ALA A 902 -36.17 -38.78 7.24
C ALA A 902 -36.55 -38.00 8.51
N LEU A 903 -37.79 -37.51 8.61
CA LEU A 903 -38.31 -36.84 9.82
C LEU A 903 -38.16 -37.69 11.10
N ALA A 904 -38.29 -39.02 11.00
CA ALA A 904 -38.09 -39.94 12.12
C ALA A 904 -36.61 -40.09 12.55
N ASN A 905 -35.67 -39.61 11.74
CA ASN A 905 -34.24 -39.52 12.04
C ASN A 905 -33.80 -38.09 12.41
N HIS A 906 -34.74 -37.15 12.59
CA HIS A 906 -34.45 -35.77 12.96
C HIS A 906 -34.05 -35.64 14.45
N GLU A 907 -33.22 -34.65 14.79
CA GLU A 907 -32.74 -34.43 16.17
C GLU A 907 -33.85 -34.04 17.17
N ILE A 908 -34.90 -33.37 16.68
CA ILE A 908 -36.05 -32.96 17.49
C ILE A 908 -36.98 -34.16 17.74
N LEU A 909 -37.10 -34.57 19.00
CA LEU A 909 -37.98 -35.66 19.42
C LEU A 909 -39.43 -35.47 18.95
N ALA A 910 -39.98 -34.27 19.06
CA ALA A 910 -41.35 -33.98 18.65
C ALA A 910 -41.60 -34.20 17.15
N VAL A 911 -40.58 -33.98 16.30
CA VAL A 911 -40.63 -34.31 14.86
C VAL A 911 -40.61 -35.82 14.66
N ARG A 912 -39.75 -36.55 15.40
CA ARG A 912 -39.71 -38.03 15.34
C ARG A 912 -41.05 -38.65 15.77
N GLN A 913 -41.63 -38.14 16.85
CA GLN A 913 -42.94 -38.56 17.35
C GLN A 913 -44.06 -38.32 16.35
N TRP A 914 -44.00 -37.22 15.58
CA TRP A 914 -44.95 -37.01 14.48
C TRP A 914 -44.85 -38.14 13.45
N SER A 915 -43.64 -38.56 13.06
CA SER A 915 -43.46 -39.69 12.16
C SER A 915 -43.96 -41.01 12.76
N TRP A 916 -43.73 -41.25 14.05
CA TRP A 916 -44.26 -42.45 14.72
C TRP A 916 -45.78 -42.49 14.70
N ASN A 917 -46.42 -41.36 15.02
CA ASN A 917 -47.88 -41.22 14.97
C ASN A 917 -48.41 -41.40 13.54
N TYR A 918 -47.67 -40.93 12.52
CA TYR A 918 -48.02 -41.17 11.13
C TYR A 918 -48.02 -42.67 10.81
N PHE A 919 -46.98 -43.40 11.22
CA PHE A 919 -46.88 -44.86 11.03
C PHE A 919 -48.05 -45.59 11.71
N ILE A 920 -48.40 -45.21 12.95
CA ILE A 920 -49.54 -45.77 13.70
C ILE A 920 -50.86 -45.51 12.98
N ALA A 921 -51.05 -44.30 12.43
CA ALA A 921 -52.30 -43.91 11.78
C ALA A 921 -52.47 -44.49 10.37
N ASN A 922 -51.39 -44.87 9.67
CA ASN A 922 -51.41 -45.24 8.25
C ASN A 922 -50.92 -46.67 7.98
N LYS A 923 -51.24 -47.62 8.87
CA LYS A 923 -50.73 -49.00 8.87
C LYS A 923 -50.83 -49.71 7.51
N GLU A 924 -51.97 -49.59 6.83
CA GLU A 924 -52.20 -50.24 5.53
C GLU A 924 -51.23 -49.75 4.45
N ARG A 925 -50.98 -48.44 4.40
CA ARG A 925 -50.00 -47.85 3.49
C ARG A 925 -48.58 -48.30 3.84
N ILE A 926 -48.25 -48.35 5.14
CA ILE A 926 -46.94 -48.82 5.61
C ILE A 926 -46.68 -50.28 5.20
N ARG A 927 -47.68 -51.16 5.27
CA ARG A 927 -47.58 -52.55 4.78
C ARG A 927 -47.44 -52.61 3.26
N THR A 928 -48.20 -51.79 2.53
CA THR A 928 -48.17 -51.75 1.06
C THR A 928 -46.81 -51.28 0.53
N GLU A 929 -46.24 -50.24 1.16
CA GLU A 929 -44.93 -49.69 0.84
C GLU A 929 -43.82 -50.25 1.76
N ARG A 930 -43.93 -51.53 2.18
CA ARG A 930 -43.06 -52.14 3.21
C ARG A 930 -41.56 -51.94 2.98
N ASN A 931 -41.10 -52.06 1.75
CA ASN A 931 -39.67 -51.99 1.42
C ASN A 931 -39.09 -50.63 1.78
N ASN A 932 -39.83 -49.55 1.52
CA ASN A 932 -39.43 -48.21 1.94
C ASN A 932 -39.58 -48.05 3.46
N ALA A 933 -40.69 -48.54 4.02
CA ALA A 933 -41.01 -48.41 5.44
C ALA A 933 -39.95 -49.02 6.37
N LEU A 934 -39.42 -50.19 6.02
CA LEU A 934 -38.43 -50.92 6.82
C LEU A 934 -37.11 -50.18 6.98
N THR A 935 -36.83 -49.19 6.12
CA THR A 935 -35.68 -48.29 6.29
C THR A 935 -35.74 -47.51 7.62
N LEU A 936 -36.93 -47.42 8.26
CA LEU A 936 -37.07 -46.84 9.60
C LEU A 936 -36.20 -47.56 10.65
N LEU A 937 -35.91 -48.85 10.46
CA LEU A 937 -35.03 -49.63 11.34
C LEU A 937 -33.58 -49.09 11.35
N GLU A 938 -33.15 -48.44 10.27
CA GLU A 938 -31.79 -47.91 10.07
C GLU A 938 -31.59 -46.49 10.63
N THR A 939 -32.58 -45.94 11.33
CA THR A 939 -32.46 -44.64 12.00
C THR A 939 -31.35 -44.61 13.05
N THR A 940 -30.70 -43.47 13.22
CA THR A 940 -29.61 -43.29 14.19
C THR A 940 -30.09 -43.22 15.63
N TRP A 941 -31.39 -42.93 15.85
CA TRP A 941 -31.97 -42.71 17.17
C TRP A 941 -32.54 -43.99 17.80
N ASP A 942 -32.07 -44.33 19.00
CA ASP A 942 -32.48 -45.53 19.74
C ASP A 942 -33.99 -45.58 20.02
N ASP A 943 -34.62 -44.45 20.30
CA ASP A 943 -36.06 -44.35 20.56
C ASP A 943 -36.91 -44.65 19.32
N THR A 944 -36.54 -44.10 18.15
CA THR A 944 -37.18 -44.44 16.88
C THR A 944 -36.93 -45.90 16.51
N ARG A 945 -35.74 -46.46 16.75
CA ARG A 945 -35.50 -47.90 16.53
C ARG A 945 -36.35 -48.77 17.44
N ALA A 946 -36.46 -48.42 18.71
CA ALA A 946 -37.32 -49.13 19.66
C ALA A 946 -38.79 -49.09 19.23
N PHE A 947 -39.28 -47.92 18.80
CA PHE A 947 -40.60 -47.79 18.19
C PHE A 947 -40.75 -48.67 16.94
N ALA A 948 -39.79 -48.61 16.01
CA ALA A 948 -39.82 -49.37 14.76
C ALA A 948 -39.86 -50.89 15.02
N PHE A 949 -39.00 -51.40 15.92
CA PHE A 949 -39.00 -52.82 16.29
C PHE A 949 -40.34 -53.24 16.88
N HIS A 950 -40.92 -52.43 17.76
CA HIS A 950 -42.24 -52.73 18.31
C HIS A 950 -43.31 -52.73 17.21
N PHE A 951 -43.37 -51.65 16.43
CA PHE A 951 -44.36 -51.46 15.37
C PHE A 951 -44.33 -52.60 14.34
N PHE A 952 -43.17 -52.95 13.79
CA PHE A 952 -43.06 -54.01 12.80
C PHE A 952 -43.34 -55.41 13.40
N LYS A 953 -43.05 -55.64 14.69
CA LYS A 953 -43.43 -56.91 15.35
C LYS A 953 -44.93 -57.06 15.56
N THR A 954 -45.63 -55.98 15.90
CA THR A 954 -47.03 -56.05 16.31
C THR A 954 -47.99 -55.79 15.15
N GLU A 955 -47.59 -54.98 14.19
CA GLU A 955 -48.47 -54.49 13.12
C GLU A 955 -48.21 -55.17 11.77
N PHE A 956 -47.18 -55.99 11.58
CA PHE A 956 -47.03 -56.79 10.36
C PHE A 956 -47.59 -58.20 10.58
N VAL A 957 -48.23 -58.76 9.55
CA VAL A 957 -48.69 -60.15 9.54
C VAL A 957 -47.72 -61.04 8.78
N GLU A 958 -47.89 -62.37 8.87
CA GLU A 958 -46.99 -63.34 8.23
C GLU A 958 -46.81 -63.10 6.72
N THR A 959 -47.87 -62.69 6.01
CA THR A 959 -47.83 -62.40 4.56
C THR A 959 -47.08 -61.11 4.21
N ASP A 960 -46.80 -60.24 5.19
CA ASP A 960 -46.06 -59.01 4.96
C ASP A 960 -44.54 -59.29 4.89
N TRP A 961 -44.09 -60.43 5.40
CA TRP A 961 -42.69 -60.85 5.37
C TRP A 961 -42.40 -61.70 4.14
N ASP A 962 -41.32 -61.34 3.44
CA ASP A 962 -40.75 -62.18 2.40
C ASP A 962 -39.26 -62.45 2.68
N LEU A 963 -38.74 -63.45 1.99
CA LEU A 963 -37.36 -63.91 2.12
C LEU A 963 -36.33 -62.79 1.86
N GLU A 964 -36.55 -61.93 0.87
CA GLU A 964 -35.59 -60.90 0.50
C GLU A 964 -35.53 -59.79 1.56
N CYS A 965 -36.70 -59.37 2.04
CA CYS A 965 -36.86 -58.41 3.13
C CYS A 965 -36.19 -58.89 4.42
N LEU A 966 -36.46 -60.11 4.86
CA LEU A 966 -35.90 -60.66 6.09
C LEU A 966 -34.37 -60.76 6.03
N ILE A 967 -33.83 -61.16 4.87
CA ILE A 967 -32.38 -61.17 4.63
C ILE A 967 -31.82 -59.75 4.62
N SER A 968 -32.49 -58.79 3.99
CA SER A 968 -32.06 -57.40 3.94
C SER A 968 -31.95 -56.76 5.33
N ILE A 969 -32.85 -57.09 6.26
CA ILE A 969 -32.80 -56.59 7.64
C ILE A 969 -31.66 -57.25 8.40
N ALA A 970 -31.48 -58.55 8.21
CA ALA A 970 -30.40 -59.33 8.80
C ALA A 970 -28.99 -58.91 8.31
N ASP A 971 -28.89 -58.33 7.10
CA ASP A 971 -27.65 -57.79 6.50
C ASP A 971 -27.25 -56.42 7.06
N SER A 972 -28.04 -55.85 7.97
CA SER A 972 -27.76 -54.54 8.57
C SER A 972 -26.43 -54.53 9.34
N VAL A 973 -25.68 -53.43 9.20
CA VAL A 973 -24.46 -53.17 9.98
C VAL A 973 -24.75 -52.78 11.43
N LEU A 974 -26.00 -52.39 11.75
CA LEU A 974 -26.41 -52.03 13.10
C LEU A 974 -26.73 -53.28 13.91
N PRO A 975 -26.00 -53.58 15.02
CA PRO A 975 -26.18 -54.84 15.76
C PRO A 975 -27.61 -55.08 16.27
N ALA A 976 -28.32 -54.00 16.62
CA ALA A 976 -29.72 -54.08 17.07
C ALA A 976 -30.68 -54.47 15.93
N VAL A 977 -30.42 -53.99 14.71
CA VAL A 977 -31.22 -54.31 13.52
C VAL A 977 -30.86 -55.70 13.01
N GLU A 978 -29.58 -56.07 12.99
CA GLU A 978 -29.11 -57.44 12.71
C GLU A 978 -29.80 -58.44 13.64
N GLN A 979 -29.89 -58.11 14.94
CA GLN A 979 -30.55 -58.95 15.95
C GLN A 979 -32.06 -59.05 15.70
N PHE A 980 -32.71 -57.94 15.37
CA PHE A 980 -34.13 -57.92 15.01
C PHE A 980 -34.39 -58.77 13.76
N GLY A 981 -33.56 -58.66 12.71
CA GLY A 981 -33.66 -59.47 11.50
C GLY A 981 -33.55 -60.97 11.78
N LYS A 982 -32.58 -61.39 12.59
CA LYS A 982 -32.47 -62.80 13.03
C LYS A 982 -33.69 -63.29 13.79
N GLU A 983 -34.26 -62.43 14.65
CA GLU A 983 -35.49 -62.75 15.37
C GLU A 983 -36.66 -62.94 14.41
N MET A 984 -36.84 -62.05 13.43
CA MET A 984 -37.92 -62.16 12.44
C MET A 984 -37.73 -63.38 11.51
N ILE A 985 -36.50 -63.66 11.08
CA ILE A 985 -36.18 -64.90 10.33
C ILE A 985 -36.56 -66.13 11.14
N THR A 986 -36.30 -66.14 12.45
CA THR A 986 -36.62 -67.29 13.31
C THR A 986 -38.13 -67.44 13.51
N GLN A 987 -38.86 -66.33 13.65
CA GLN A 987 -40.31 -66.32 13.89
C GLN A 987 -41.13 -66.67 12.63
N HIS A 988 -40.68 -66.22 11.46
CA HIS A 988 -41.35 -66.44 10.17
C HIS A 988 -40.57 -67.41 9.26
N PHE A 989 -39.90 -68.39 9.87
CA PHE A 989 -39.08 -69.33 9.13
C PHE A 989 -39.93 -70.29 8.29
N ASN A 990 -39.73 -70.29 6.98
CA ASN A 990 -40.27 -71.29 6.07
C ASN A 990 -39.19 -72.34 5.73
N PRO A 991 -39.43 -73.64 5.98
CA PRO A 991 -38.47 -74.69 5.68
C PRO A 991 -38.00 -74.75 4.21
N GLU A 992 -38.86 -74.39 3.26
CA GLU A 992 -38.53 -74.37 1.81
C GLU A 992 -37.44 -73.34 1.47
N ASP A 993 -37.37 -72.25 2.24
CA ASP A 993 -36.40 -71.18 2.04
C ASP A 993 -35.05 -71.46 2.73
N GLY A 994 -34.94 -72.55 3.48
CA GLY A 994 -33.78 -72.87 4.32
C GLY A 994 -32.46 -72.97 3.54
N ILE A 995 -32.49 -73.48 2.30
CA ILE A 995 -31.33 -73.53 1.41
C ILE A 995 -30.89 -72.12 1.02
N THR A 996 -31.84 -71.22 0.74
CA THR A 996 -31.56 -69.84 0.35
C THR A 996 -31.04 -69.03 1.52
N TYR A 997 -31.61 -69.20 2.73
CA TYR A 997 -31.07 -68.61 3.96
C TYR A 997 -29.64 -69.08 4.24
N LEU A 998 -29.40 -70.40 4.19
CA LEU A 998 -28.05 -70.95 4.36
C LEU A 998 -27.08 -70.32 3.36
N THR A 999 -27.47 -70.22 2.09
CA THR A 999 -26.61 -69.69 1.03
C THR A 999 -26.33 -68.20 1.23
N LYS A 1000 -27.37 -67.35 1.29
CA LYS A 1000 -27.22 -65.89 1.37
C LYS A 1000 -26.61 -65.43 2.71
N LEU A 1001 -27.05 -65.97 3.85
CA LEU A 1001 -26.54 -65.55 5.16
C LEU A 1001 -25.10 -66.04 5.42
N SER A 1002 -24.67 -67.14 4.81
CA SER A 1002 -23.28 -67.63 4.95
C SER A 1002 -22.23 -66.68 4.36
N GLN A 1003 -22.65 -65.82 3.41
CA GLN A 1003 -21.79 -64.81 2.80
C GLN A 1003 -21.54 -63.61 3.72
N HIS A 1004 -22.32 -63.48 4.81
CA HIS A 1004 -22.25 -62.34 5.72
C HIS A 1004 -20.96 -62.35 6.57
N PRO A 1005 -20.26 -61.20 6.75
CA PRO A 1005 -19.01 -61.14 7.51
C PRO A 1005 -19.19 -61.13 9.04
N SER A 1006 -20.37 -60.77 9.57
CA SER A 1006 -20.63 -60.69 11.02
C SER A 1006 -20.45 -62.04 11.72
N VAL A 1007 -19.72 -62.04 12.86
CA VAL A 1007 -19.55 -63.22 13.72
C VAL A 1007 -20.89 -63.76 14.21
N ASN A 1008 -21.82 -62.86 14.52
CA ASN A 1008 -23.14 -63.22 15.05
C ASN A 1008 -23.99 -63.87 13.96
N MET A 1009 -23.95 -63.34 12.73
CA MET A 1009 -24.63 -63.95 11.59
C MET A 1009 -24.02 -65.30 11.21
N GLN A 1010 -22.69 -65.41 11.18
CA GLN A 1010 -22.03 -66.68 10.91
C GLN A 1010 -22.36 -67.75 11.96
N LEU A 1011 -22.49 -67.38 13.24
CA LEU A 1011 -22.99 -68.30 14.26
C LEU A 1011 -24.45 -68.71 13.99
N PHE A 1012 -25.31 -67.77 13.61
CA PHE A 1012 -26.70 -68.02 13.27
C PHE A 1012 -26.84 -69.01 12.09
N VAL A 1013 -26.00 -68.86 11.06
CA VAL A 1013 -25.93 -69.77 9.89
C VAL A 1013 -25.70 -71.22 10.29
N THR A 1014 -24.98 -71.49 11.39
CA THR A 1014 -24.75 -72.87 11.85
C THR A 1014 -26.02 -73.64 12.18
N ASN A 1015 -27.14 -72.97 12.46
CA ASN A 1015 -28.42 -73.61 12.73
C ASN A 1015 -29.00 -74.33 11.51
N TYR A 1016 -28.57 -73.96 10.30
CA TYR A 1016 -29.09 -74.49 9.03
C TYR A 1016 -28.25 -75.62 8.44
N LEU A 1017 -26.99 -75.80 8.89
CA LEU A 1017 -26.04 -76.75 8.31
C LEU A 1017 -26.56 -78.20 8.38
N ASN A 1018 -26.98 -78.64 9.55
CA ASN A 1018 -27.43 -80.02 9.79
C ASN A 1018 -28.77 -80.37 9.09
N THR A 1019 -29.50 -79.37 8.60
CA THR A 1019 -30.81 -79.58 7.97
C THR A 1019 -30.74 -79.45 6.46
N TYR A 1020 -29.93 -78.51 5.94
CA TYR A 1020 -29.95 -78.12 4.53
C TYR A 1020 -28.66 -78.40 3.76
N ALA A 1021 -27.58 -78.84 4.43
CA ALA A 1021 -26.32 -79.20 3.79
C ALA A 1021 -25.92 -80.68 3.96
N VAL A 1022 -26.63 -81.45 4.77
CA VAL A 1022 -26.35 -82.88 5.01
C VAL A 1022 -26.46 -83.68 3.71
N ASP A 1023 -25.50 -84.58 3.47
CA ASP A 1023 -25.44 -85.48 2.30
C ASP A 1023 -25.38 -84.75 0.94
N ASN A 1024 -25.03 -83.45 0.93
CA ASN A 1024 -25.03 -82.61 -0.27
C ASN A 1024 -23.64 -82.02 -0.55
N LEU A 1025 -22.75 -82.85 -1.12
CA LEU A 1025 -21.38 -82.44 -1.43
C LEU A 1025 -21.27 -81.18 -2.32
N PRO A 1026 -22.09 -80.99 -3.38
CA PRO A 1026 -22.09 -79.74 -4.14
C PRO A 1026 -22.36 -78.50 -3.28
N LYS A 1027 -23.33 -78.57 -2.35
CA LYS A 1027 -23.64 -77.47 -1.44
C LYS A 1027 -22.51 -77.22 -0.42
N LEU A 1028 -21.87 -78.28 0.08
CA LEU A 1028 -20.68 -78.17 0.92
C LEU A 1028 -19.56 -77.39 0.21
N LYS A 1029 -19.31 -77.70 -1.06
CA LYS A 1029 -18.32 -76.99 -1.89
C LYS A 1029 -18.68 -75.51 -2.08
N GLU A 1030 -19.96 -75.18 -2.25
CA GLU A 1030 -20.42 -73.78 -2.32
C GLU A 1030 -20.14 -73.01 -1.01
N LEU A 1031 -20.26 -73.67 0.14
CA LEU A 1031 -20.02 -73.09 1.47
C LEU A 1031 -18.55 -73.03 1.89
N THR A 1032 -17.61 -73.37 0.99
CA THR A 1032 -16.16 -73.40 1.29
C THR A 1032 -15.65 -72.10 1.89
N PHE A 1033 -16.03 -70.95 1.32
CA PHE A 1033 -15.60 -69.64 1.82
C PHE A 1033 -16.10 -69.39 3.24
N TYR A 1034 -17.36 -69.74 3.53
CA TYR A 1034 -17.96 -69.63 4.85
C TYR A 1034 -17.21 -70.49 5.88
N PHE A 1035 -16.94 -71.77 5.58
CA PHE A 1035 -16.20 -72.65 6.48
C PHE A 1035 -14.80 -72.11 6.77
N ARG A 1036 -14.07 -71.68 5.75
CA ARG A 1036 -12.73 -71.08 5.91
C ARG A 1036 -12.79 -69.78 6.71
N SER A 1037 -13.73 -68.89 6.40
CA SER A 1037 -13.94 -67.61 7.08
C SER A 1037 -14.20 -67.77 8.57
N VAL A 1038 -15.01 -68.76 8.97
CA VAL A 1038 -15.28 -69.02 10.39
C VAL A 1038 -14.10 -69.69 11.08
N LEU A 1039 -13.53 -70.73 10.48
CA LEU A 1039 -12.51 -71.56 11.14
C LEU A 1039 -11.15 -70.87 11.26
N THR A 1040 -10.79 -69.96 10.35
CA THR A 1040 -9.52 -69.22 10.38
C THR A 1040 -9.49 -68.04 11.37
N ARG A 1041 -10.65 -67.61 11.91
CA ARG A 1041 -10.72 -66.48 12.86
C ARG A 1041 -10.03 -66.79 14.19
N VAL A 1042 -8.93 -66.12 14.50
CA VAL A 1042 -8.22 -66.33 15.77
C VAL A 1042 -8.99 -65.70 16.94
N HIS A 1043 -9.16 -66.45 18.04
CA HIS A 1043 -9.86 -66.02 19.27
C HIS A 1043 -11.32 -65.53 19.13
N LYS A 1044 -12.01 -65.85 18.04
CA LYS A 1044 -13.44 -65.50 17.83
C LYS A 1044 -14.26 -66.73 17.40
N ALA A 1045 -15.59 -66.61 17.48
CA ALA A 1045 -16.54 -67.59 16.93
C ALA A 1045 -16.44 -69.02 17.48
N ARG A 1046 -16.01 -69.20 18.75
CA ARG A 1046 -15.77 -70.52 19.37
C ARG A 1046 -16.92 -71.53 19.17
N ILE A 1047 -18.16 -71.12 19.44
CA ILE A 1047 -19.34 -71.99 19.30
C ILE A 1047 -19.57 -72.35 17.82
N ALA A 1048 -19.43 -71.38 16.92
CA ALA A 1048 -19.62 -71.62 15.48
C ALA A 1048 -18.56 -72.58 14.94
N LYS A 1049 -17.29 -72.40 15.33
CA LYS A 1049 -16.19 -73.30 14.99
C LYS A 1049 -16.44 -74.72 15.45
N GLN A 1050 -16.86 -74.90 16.70
CA GLN A 1050 -17.17 -76.22 17.24
C GLN A 1050 -18.28 -76.93 16.43
N ARG A 1051 -19.36 -76.20 16.10
CA ARG A 1051 -20.46 -76.73 15.28
C ARG A 1051 -20.00 -77.09 13.86
N ILE A 1052 -19.19 -76.25 13.23
CA ILE A 1052 -18.67 -76.50 11.88
C ILE A 1052 -17.69 -77.68 11.87
N PHE A 1053 -16.74 -77.75 12.83
CA PHE A 1053 -15.83 -78.89 12.94
C PHE A 1053 -16.61 -80.20 13.11
N GLN A 1054 -17.63 -80.21 13.98
CA GLN A 1054 -18.47 -81.39 14.19
C GLN A 1054 -19.24 -81.77 12.92
N PHE A 1055 -19.84 -80.80 12.23
CA PHE A 1055 -20.57 -81.01 10.99
C PHE A 1055 -19.69 -81.58 9.87
N LEU A 1056 -18.55 -80.93 9.59
CA LEU A 1056 -17.61 -81.39 8.56
C LEU A 1056 -17.01 -82.76 8.91
N HIS A 1057 -16.77 -83.04 10.19
CA HIS A 1057 -16.31 -84.36 10.62
C HIS A 1057 -17.34 -85.46 10.30
N GLN A 1058 -18.63 -85.20 10.57
CA GLN A 1058 -19.69 -86.16 10.29
C GLN A 1058 -19.87 -86.38 8.78
N GLU A 1059 -19.89 -85.30 7.98
CA GLU A 1059 -20.03 -85.39 6.52
C GLU A 1059 -18.83 -86.07 5.87
N GLY A 1060 -17.60 -85.78 6.32
CA GLY A 1060 -16.39 -86.41 5.81
C GLY A 1060 -16.34 -87.92 6.01
N LYS A 1061 -17.05 -88.48 7.01
CA LYS A 1061 -17.08 -89.93 7.28
C LYS A 1061 -18.00 -90.73 6.37
N LYS A 1062 -18.82 -90.08 5.55
CA LYS A 1062 -19.92 -90.74 4.82
C LYS A 1062 -19.48 -91.37 3.50
N ASN A 1063 -18.65 -90.67 2.74
CA ASN A 1063 -18.10 -91.18 1.48
C ASN A 1063 -16.73 -90.56 1.20
N GLU A 1064 -15.99 -91.20 0.30
CA GLU A 1064 -14.60 -90.83 -0.03
C GLU A 1064 -14.49 -89.42 -0.65
N GLU A 1065 -15.46 -88.99 -1.47
CA GLU A 1065 -15.45 -87.66 -2.09
C GLU A 1065 -15.65 -86.52 -1.07
N ALA A 1066 -16.55 -86.72 -0.10
CA ALA A 1066 -16.74 -85.79 1.01
C ALA A 1066 -15.52 -85.78 1.95
N ALA A 1067 -14.89 -86.93 2.18
CA ALA A 1067 -13.67 -87.04 2.97
C ALA A 1067 -12.50 -86.26 2.34
N LEU A 1068 -12.35 -86.31 1.00
CA LEU A 1068 -11.38 -85.51 0.25
C LEU A 1068 -11.62 -84.00 0.46
N PHE A 1069 -12.85 -83.53 0.27
CA PHE A 1069 -13.19 -82.11 0.44
C PHE A 1069 -12.95 -81.61 1.86
N VAL A 1070 -13.38 -82.35 2.88
CA VAL A 1070 -13.17 -81.99 4.29
C VAL A 1070 -11.67 -81.97 4.62
N THR A 1071 -10.92 -82.93 4.08
CA THR A 1071 -9.46 -83.01 4.24
C THR A 1071 -8.76 -81.78 3.69
N GLU A 1072 -9.15 -81.27 2.51
CA GLU A 1072 -8.59 -80.02 1.95
C GLU A 1072 -8.80 -78.83 2.90
N ILE A 1073 -10.01 -78.65 3.43
CA ILE A 1073 -10.30 -77.57 4.38
C ILE A 1073 -9.48 -77.74 5.67
N MET A 1074 -9.42 -78.96 6.23
CA MET A 1074 -8.69 -79.24 7.46
C MET A 1074 -7.18 -79.06 7.29
N ASN A 1075 -6.62 -79.47 6.14
CA ASN A 1075 -5.22 -79.29 5.80
C ASN A 1075 -4.81 -77.81 5.88
N ASP A 1076 -5.61 -76.92 5.29
CA ASP A 1076 -5.34 -75.48 5.29
C ASP A 1076 -5.44 -74.83 6.67
N ILE A 1077 -6.23 -75.40 7.58
CA ILE A 1077 -6.47 -74.84 8.92
C ILE A 1077 -5.56 -75.47 9.98
N SER A 1078 -5.04 -76.69 9.73
CA SER A 1078 -4.29 -77.50 10.70
C SER A 1078 -3.05 -76.80 11.29
N ALA A 1079 -2.47 -75.84 10.56
CA ALA A 1079 -1.35 -75.01 11.01
C ALA A 1079 -1.72 -73.94 12.07
N THR A 1080 -3.00 -73.83 12.45
CA THR A 1080 -3.49 -72.86 13.45
C THR A 1080 -2.74 -72.91 14.78
N VAL A 1081 -2.57 -71.75 15.43
CA VAL A 1081 -1.94 -71.64 16.76
C VAL A 1081 -2.92 -71.99 17.89
N ALA A 1082 -4.23 -71.99 17.63
CA ALA A 1082 -5.25 -72.32 18.62
C ALA A 1082 -5.24 -73.82 18.95
N ILE A 1083 -4.86 -74.17 20.19
CA ILE A 1083 -4.67 -75.56 20.64
C ILE A 1083 -5.95 -76.41 20.45
N GLN A 1084 -7.13 -75.87 20.78
CA GLN A 1084 -8.39 -76.60 20.65
C GLN A 1084 -8.77 -76.83 19.18
N ASP A 1085 -8.64 -75.82 18.32
CA ASP A 1085 -8.93 -75.94 16.89
C ASP A 1085 -7.95 -76.91 16.22
N LYS A 1086 -6.65 -76.83 16.57
CA LYS A 1086 -5.62 -77.77 16.13
C LYS A 1086 -5.93 -79.20 16.55
N ALA A 1087 -6.36 -79.41 17.80
CA ALA A 1087 -6.76 -80.73 18.28
C ALA A 1087 -7.95 -81.27 17.47
N SER A 1088 -8.97 -80.44 17.20
CA SER A 1088 -10.09 -80.84 16.33
C SER A 1088 -9.64 -81.20 14.92
N CYS A 1089 -8.76 -80.40 14.28
CA CYS A 1089 -8.21 -80.72 12.96
C CYS A 1089 -7.44 -82.04 12.96
N ILE A 1090 -6.59 -82.28 13.97
CA ILE A 1090 -5.83 -83.54 14.10
C ILE A 1090 -6.76 -84.73 14.24
N THR A 1091 -7.78 -84.65 15.11
CA THR A 1091 -8.77 -85.71 15.28
C THR A 1091 -9.50 -86.02 13.97
N ILE A 1092 -10.00 -85.00 13.27
CA ILE A 1092 -10.74 -85.17 12.02
C ILE A 1092 -9.83 -85.78 10.94
N LEU A 1093 -8.62 -85.24 10.74
CA LEU A 1093 -7.68 -85.77 9.74
C LEU A 1093 -7.25 -87.21 10.04
N THR A 1094 -7.07 -87.55 11.32
CA THR A 1094 -6.74 -88.92 11.75
C THR A 1094 -7.89 -89.87 11.41
N ASP A 1095 -9.10 -89.57 11.89
CA ASP A 1095 -10.29 -90.39 11.67
C ASP A 1095 -10.56 -90.61 10.18
N LEU A 1096 -10.49 -89.54 9.37
CA LEU A 1096 -10.73 -89.63 7.93
C LEU A 1096 -9.64 -90.43 7.21
N LYS A 1097 -8.35 -90.25 7.57
CA LYS A 1097 -7.23 -91.03 7.00
C LYS A 1097 -7.32 -92.51 7.37
N THR A 1098 -7.82 -92.84 8.56
CA THR A 1098 -8.06 -94.23 8.97
C THR A 1098 -9.21 -94.87 8.18
N LEU A 1099 -10.31 -94.14 7.98
CA LEU A 1099 -11.46 -94.63 7.20
C LEU A 1099 -11.16 -94.73 5.69
N TYR A 1100 -10.39 -93.80 5.15
CA TYR A 1100 -10.02 -93.72 3.74
C TYR A 1100 -8.49 -93.58 3.61
N PRO A 1101 -7.76 -94.71 3.57
CA PRO A 1101 -6.28 -94.71 3.56
C PRO A 1101 -5.64 -93.94 2.39
N GLN A 1102 -6.39 -93.72 1.30
CA GLN A 1102 -5.92 -93.05 0.09
C GLN A 1102 -5.86 -91.51 0.20
N LEU A 1103 -6.45 -90.91 1.25
CA LEU A 1103 -6.49 -89.45 1.41
C LEU A 1103 -5.11 -88.83 1.60
N HIS A 1104 -4.80 -87.75 0.88
CA HIS A 1104 -3.59 -86.96 1.10
C HIS A 1104 -3.80 -85.95 2.23
N THR A 1105 -3.21 -86.23 3.40
CA THR A 1105 -3.27 -85.37 4.58
C THR A 1105 -1.87 -84.81 4.88
N HIS A 1106 -1.79 -83.58 5.44
CA HIS A 1106 -0.52 -83.06 5.98
C HIS A 1106 -0.12 -83.72 7.32
N LEU A 1107 -1.01 -84.55 7.88
CA LEU A 1107 -0.78 -85.30 9.10
C LEU A 1107 0.02 -86.57 8.80
N ILE A 1108 1.27 -86.63 9.26
CA ILE A 1108 2.08 -87.84 9.18
C ILE A 1108 1.80 -88.72 10.41
N LEU A 1109 1.01 -89.78 10.21
CA LEU A 1109 0.81 -90.82 11.22
C LEU A 1109 2.07 -91.71 11.25
N LYS A 1110 2.87 -91.62 12.32
CA LYS A 1110 3.92 -92.61 12.60
C LYS A 1110 3.25 -93.81 13.27
N ASN A 1111 3.30 -94.98 12.63
CA ASN A 1111 2.89 -96.24 13.24
C ASN A 1111 3.74 -96.55 14.47
#